data_AF-A0A7V9U0G2-F1
#
_entry.id   AF-A0A7V9U0G2-F1
#
_cell.length_a   1.000
_cell.length_b   1.000
_cell.length_c   1.000
_cell.angle_alpha   90.00
_cell.angle_beta   90.00
_cell.angle_gamma   90.00
#
_symmetry.space_group_name_H-M   'P 1'
#
loop_
_entity.id
_entity.type
_entity.pdbx_description
1 polymer ?
#
loop_
_entity_poly.entity_id
_entity_poly.type
_entity_poly.pdbx_seq_one_letter_code
_entity_poly.pdbx_strand_id
1 'polypeptide(L)'
;MKVTRNFEKIYQTESDPWGIGRADSDRYNFYYKLITAHARANGTVLDIGCGMAAFLSRLENDFQELFGVEVSREAITKARELHPRIKFIQGSADRLDQTEAGERLYDAIIYSDVIYYLDERGKRTSLKWIAEHLEKDGLAFIAGWSPGSKYLKFDEFKRLVEKYFVIEKKYFLESQHAVFVARRKRHLIAITIDYETWHPIPEGKTIDWERDVFQPTDQLLRISDGEQVKLTLMAELGEYFWLRENRPTLAERMEQQWAQAIRRGHDVQMHLHPNWLPELGASHANGEWFWDWSLARICNYPGDVVELIGRCKAALENVLRRVAPAYRVTCFRAGAYATQPFRKLHDALVANGIFCETSVYAGGVSSERGYDYSLAYSSHRPYFANPYDPQLKAPPSEQSLIELPVFTYEWNQRWSLDGEEGKRFATRLLSFVNKAESAPGSEDYRRRQWLKSALSAAHRRLTPAHRGLHSLLPRKLTDFMTGFEQENLAGHEFFVMISHSKADLHFDAIAKNFRRLKADARFEFLTLSEMAAIALEELKARARRNALEEDEHPVEKKYQAILGEERNEAQSHHLQEMIPLDRGQVLDLGCGEGYSSARIAELYPWMRLIGVDCGADLIRQAQSRYASAKISFLAGDFAVLPFSDGSLDCVFADNVLEYSYDVDRALLEVNRVLKYGGVLVAAIASDARNPKRGRDNHTWKTAPHEVSLRLARAGFVNVEIDEIDTRRRFGLAPYPPSNDKMIYLRGWKRAGAASEVERLLEIMDWVYHHLHPEQNQSSNRPLEIIAGGFAWCAGYTKVFQYLLERENYRTRRVTFLMKPHPRGRGAEQTDTHSMIEVEIDGRWHLTDPTCNVYFNGRAFTELVADPELALPVFEQREPDERFRERGYELYCTKWAFERCFKVDYETRSAAGRARQAFWKIKAGYENHPASAQ
;
A
#
# COMPACT_ATOMS: atom_id res chain seq x y z
N MET A 1 -17.52 -22.08 31.66
CA MET A 1 -17.18 -22.60 33.00
C MET A 1 -18.14 -21.89 33.94
N LYS A 2 -19.03 -22.62 34.64
CA LYS A 2 -20.05 -22.01 35.52
C LYS A 2 -19.34 -21.20 36.60
N VAL A 3 -19.87 -20.01 36.92
CA VAL A 3 -19.46 -19.20 38.07
C VAL A 3 -19.42 -20.11 39.31
N THR A 4 -18.22 -20.42 39.80
CA THR A 4 -17.99 -21.37 40.91
C THR A 4 -18.00 -20.69 42.27
N ARG A 5 -18.11 -19.36 42.33
CA ARG A 5 -18.26 -18.60 43.58
C ARG A 5 -19.73 -18.42 43.92
N ASN A 6 -20.15 -18.92 45.08
CA ASN A 6 -21.46 -18.64 45.64
C ASN A 6 -21.38 -17.28 46.35
N PHE A 7 -21.71 -16.20 45.62
CA PHE A 7 -21.64 -14.83 46.13
C PHE A 7 -22.51 -14.63 47.37
N GLU A 8 -23.66 -15.29 47.45
CA GLU A 8 -24.59 -15.14 48.58
C GLU A 8 -23.93 -15.61 49.86
N LYS A 9 -23.22 -16.73 49.79
CA LYS A 9 -22.43 -17.24 50.91
C LYS A 9 -21.30 -16.28 51.29
N ILE A 10 -20.56 -15.74 50.32
CA ILE A 10 -19.44 -14.80 50.55
C ILE A 10 -19.95 -13.53 51.28
N TYR A 11 -21.04 -12.92 50.80
CA TYR A 11 -21.63 -11.71 51.42
C TYR A 11 -22.30 -11.96 52.78
N GLN A 12 -22.61 -13.22 53.12
CA GLN A 12 -23.14 -13.63 54.42
C GLN A 12 -22.04 -13.97 55.43
N THR A 13 -20.91 -14.55 55.00
CA THR A 13 -19.89 -15.11 55.90
C THR A 13 -18.65 -14.25 56.08
N GLU A 14 -18.34 -13.35 55.15
CA GLU A 14 -17.16 -12.49 55.22
C GLU A 14 -17.53 -11.07 55.68
N SER A 15 -16.77 -10.51 56.62
CA SER A 15 -16.99 -9.14 57.12
C SER A 15 -16.61 -8.06 56.12
N ASP A 16 -15.68 -8.38 55.22
CA ASP A 16 -15.30 -7.59 54.05
C ASP A 16 -15.10 -8.55 52.86
N PRO A 17 -16.16 -8.81 52.07
CA PRO A 17 -16.13 -9.81 51.00
C PRO A 17 -15.20 -9.45 49.82
N TRP A 18 -14.56 -8.26 49.86
CA TRP A 18 -13.72 -7.77 48.77
C TRP A 18 -12.39 -7.13 49.19
N GLY A 19 -12.12 -6.93 50.48
CA GLY A 19 -10.84 -6.39 50.97
C GLY A 19 -10.62 -4.94 50.54
N ILE A 20 -11.47 -4.01 50.99
CA ILE A 20 -11.52 -2.61 50.52
C ILE A 20 -10.35 -1.81 51.14
N GLY A 21 -9.20 -1.74 50.46
CA GLY A 21 -8.03 -0.94 50.84
C GLY A 21 -7.97 0.47 50.21
N ARG A 22 -6.93 1.27 50.54
CA ARG A 22 -6.69 2.63 49.99
C ARG A 22 -6.62 2.68 48.45
N ALA A 23 -6.14 1.61 47.81
CA ALA A 23 -5.95 1.52 46.35
C ALA A 23 -7.25 1.55 45.52
N ASP A 24 -8.40 1.15 46.09
CA ASP A 24 -9.70 1.25 45.41
C ASP A 24 -10.24 2.69 45.40
N SER A 25 -9.87 3.52 46.38
CA SER A 25 -10.33 4.91 46.43
C SER A 25 -9.77 5.75 45.29
N ASP A 26 -8.48 5.57 44.97
CA ASP A 26 -7.81 6.29 43.87
C ASP A 26 -8.30 5.80 42.50
N ARG A 27 -8.51 4.49 42.35
CA ARG A 27 -9.10 3.91 41.12
C ARG A 27 -10.52 4.41 40.89
N TYR A 28 -11.37 4.40 41.91
CA TYR A 28 -12.73 4.94 41.81
C TYR A 28 -12.75 6.44 41.57
N ASN A 29 -11.82 7.20 42.16
CA ASN A 29 -11.67 8.63 41.82
C ASN A 29 -11.29 8.83 40.35
N PHE A 30 -10.42 7.97 39.81
CA PHE A 30 -10.06 7.99 38.39
C PHE A 30 -11.26 7.62 37.49
N TYR A 31 -11.99 6.56 37.82
CA TYR A 31 -13.19 6.13 37.09
C TYR A 31 -14.25 7.22 37.09
N TYR A 32 -14.53 7.80 38.27
CA TYR A 32 -15.46 8.91 38.45
C TYR A 32 -15.12 10.07 37.51
N LYS A 33 -13.86 10.54 37.52
CA LYS A 33 -13.41 11.64 36.64
C LYS A 33 -13.60 11.32 35.16
N LEU A 34 -13.31 10.10 34.74
CA LEU A 34 -13.49 9.70 33.34
C LEU A 34 -14.98 9.66 32.97
N ILE A 35 -15.83 9.09 33.81
CA ILE A 35 -17.26 8.97 33.56
C ILE A 35 -17.91 10.36 33.51
N THR A 36 -17.69 11.22 34.50
CA THR A 36 -18.30 12.56 34.53
C THR A 36 -17.78 13.47 33.41
N ALA A 37 -16.55 13.26 32.93
CA ALA A 37 -16.01 14.03 31.81
C ALA A 37 -16.55 13.60 30.44
N HIS A 38 -17.07 12.37 30.30
CA HIS A 38 -17.45 11.82 28.98
C HIS A 38 -18.93 11.43 28.88
N ALA A 39 -19.61 11.17 29.99
CA ALA A 39 -21.04 10.91 30.01
C ALA A 39 -21.82 12.23 29.98
N ARG A 40 -23.05 12.16 29.49
CA ARG A 40 -23.96 13.30 29.48
C ARG A 40 -24.37 13.65 30.92
N ALA A 41 -24.14 14.89 31.33
CA ALA A 41 -24.57 15.38 32.65
C ALA A 41 -26.10 15.25 32.81
N ASN A 42 -26.56 14.91 34.02
CA ASN A 42 -27.97 14.65 34.32
C ASN A 42 -28.60 13.51 33.47
N GLY A 43 -27.79 12.62 32.90
CA GLY A 43 -28.27 11.44 32.18
C GLY A 43 -28.69 10.27 33.08
N THR A 44 -29.00 9.15 32.45
CA THR A 44 -29.29 7.86 33.09
C THR A 44 -28.06 6.95 33.07
N VAL A 45 -27.69 6.39 34.21
CA VAL A 45 -26.52 5.49 34.33
C VAL A 45 -26.93 4.11 34.81
N LEU A 46 -26.38 3.07 34.20
CA LEU A 46 -26.44 1.69 34.66
C LEU A 46 -25.05 1.22 35.11
N ASP A 47 -24.93 0.65 36.30
CA ASP A 47 -23.73 -0.06 36.75
C ASP A 47 -24.02 -1.56 36.83
N ILE A 48 -23.35 -2.34 35.99
CA ILE A 48 -23.49 -3.79 35.93
C ILE A 48 -22.43 -4.42 36.84
N GLY A 49 -22.88 -5.21 37.82
CA GLY A 49 -22.06 -5.73 38.90
C GLY A 49 -21.81 -4.70 40.00
N CYS A 50 -22.83 -3.91 40.35
CA CYS A 50 -22.68 -2.76 41.24
C CYS A 50 -22.35 -3.13 42.69
N GLY A 51 -22.44 -4.41 43.08
CA GLY A 51 -22.28 -4.85 44.46
C GLY A 51 -23.22 -4.09 45.40
N MET A 52 -22.65 -3.49 46.45
CA MET A 52 -23.38 -2.64 47.41
C MET A 52 -23.51 -1.17 46.98
N ALA A 53 -23.23 -0.83 45.71
CA ALA A 53 -23.20 0.54 45.16
C ALA A 53 -22.15 1.48 45.77
N ALA A 54 -21.04 0.95 46.29
CA ALA A 54 -19.96 1.76 46.86
C ALA A 54 -19.33 2.74 45.84
N PHE A 55 -19.29 2.36 44.55
CA PHE A 55 -18.87 3.25 43.48
C PHE A 55 -20.03 4.08 42.93
N LEU A 56 -21.14 3.43 42.55
CA LEU A 56 -22.30 4.07 41.92
C LEU A 56 -22.88 5.22 42.76
N SER A 57 -22.87 5.10 44.09
CA SER A 57 -23.33 6.16 45.00
C SER A 57 -22.55 7.49 44.89
N ARG A 58 -21.31 7.44 44.42
CA ARG A 58 -20.51 8.65 44.16
C ARG A 58 -21.05 9.49 43.01
N LEU A 59 -21.89 8.89 42.15
CA LEU A 59 -22.49 9.53 40.97
C LEU A 59 -23.89 10.11 41.25
N GLU A 60 -24.44 9.96 42.46
CA GLU A 60 -25.81 10.37 42.82
C GLU A 60 -26.09 11.86 42.62
N ASN A 61 -25.05 12.71 42.65
CA ASN A 61 -25.21 14.16 42.49
C ASN A 61 -24.93 14.64 41.05
N ASP A 62 -24.44 13.77 40.16
CA ASP A 62 -24.04 14.13 38.79
C ASP A 62 -25.03 13.65 37.73
N PHE A 63 -25.90 12.70 38.08
CA PHE A 63 -26.84 12.04 37.16
C PHE A 63 -28.25 11.99 37.71
N GLN A 64 -29.24 11.99 36.82
CA GLN A 64 -30.65 12.10 37.20
C GLN A 64 -31.20 10.76 37.71
N GLU A 65 -30.87 9.66 37.04
CA GLU A 65 -31.32 8.32 37.41
C GLU A 65 -30.15 7.33 37.40
N LEU A 66 -30.02 6.57 38.49
CA LEU A 66 -28.98 5.55 38.65
C LEU A 66 -29.62 4.17 38.83
N PHE A 67 -29.11 3.21 38.07
CA PHE A 67 -29.50 1.82 38.10
C PHE A 67 -28.31 0.94 38.43
N GLY A 68 -28.48 -0.02 39.33
CA GLY A 68 -27.47 -1.01 39.67
C GLY A 68 -27.99 -2.43 39.39
N VAL A 69 -27.24 -3.22 38.63
CA VAL A 69 -27.51 -4.65 38.45
C VAL A 69 -26.52 -5.47 39.26
N GLU A 70 -27.01 -6.42 40.04
CA GLU A 70 -26.16 -7.30 40.85
C GLU A 70 -26.76 -8.71 40.91
N VAL A 71 -25.91 -9.74 40.89
CA VAL A 71 -26.37 -11.15 40.93
C VAL A 71 -26.80 -11.52 42.36
N SER A 72 -26.13 -10.93 43.36
CA SER A 72 -26.35 -11.23 44.76
C SER A 72 -27.57 -10.53 45.37
N ARG A 73 -28.51 -11.32 45.87
CA ARG A 73 -29.72 -10.80 46.54
C ARG A 73 -29.38 -10.11 47.86
N GLU A 74 -28.41 -10.64 48.61
CA GLU A 74 -27.96 -10.05 49.87
C GLU A 74 -27.29 -8.69 49.63
N ALA A 75 -26.46 -8.57 48.60
CA ALA A 75 -25.82 -7.30 48.24
C ALA A 75 -26.85 -6.23 47.86
N ILE A 76 -27.85 -6.58 47.04
CA ILE A 76 -28.95 -5.67 46.66
C ILE A 76 -29.76 -5.22 47.87
N THR A 77 -30.05 -6.13 48.80
CA THR A 77 -30.83 -5.80 49.99
C THR A 77 -30.10 -4.75 50.83
N LYS A 78 -28.81 -4.94 51.08
CA LYS A 78 -27.96 -3.97 51.79
C LYS A 78 -27.80 -2.67 51.00
N ALA A 79 -27.64 -2.73 49.69
CA ALA A 79 -27.48 -1.55 48.84
C ALA A 79 -28.72 -0.66 48.86
N ARG A 80 -29.93 -1.24 48.85
CA ARG A 80 -31.21 -0.51 48.95
C ARG A 80 -31.37 0.23 50.26
N GLU A 81 -30.88 -0.34 51.37
CA GLU A 81 -30.90 0.31 52.68
C GLU A 81 -29.92 1.51 52.74
N LEU A 82 -28.74 1.36 52.13
CA LEU A 82 -27.71 2.40 52.13
C LEU A 82 -27.98 3.53 51.13
N HIS A 83 -28.56 3.20 49.98
CA HIS A 83 -28.68 4.11 48.83
C HIS A 83 -30.12 4.11 48.26
N PRO A 84 -31.10 4.72 48.95
CA PRO A 84 -32.51 4.67 48.57
C PRO A 84 -32.84 5.40 47.26
N ARG A 85 -31.93 6.23 46.73
CA ARG A 85 -32.09 6.95 45.45
C ARG A 85 -31.70 6.11 44.23
N ILE A 86 -31.00 4.98 44.42
CA ILE A 86 -30.55 4.10 43.34
C ILE A 86 -31.58 2.98 43.13
N LYS A 87 -31.91 2.70 41.87
CA LYS A 87 -32.81 1.60 41.49
C LYS A 87 -31.98 0.32 41.30
N PHE A 88 -32.23 -0.70 42.11
CA PHE A 88 -31.48 -1.96 42.07
C PHE A 88 -32.26 -3.09 41.41
N ILE A 89 -31.61 -3.82 40.50
CA ILE A 89 -32.16 -4.92 39.71
C ILE A 89 -31.34 -6.17 39.99
N GLN A 90 -32.01 -7.28 40.34
CA GLN A 90 -31.31 -8.56 40.51
C GLN A 90 -31.13 -9.23 39.15
N GLY A 91 -29.89 -9.52 38.77
CA GLY A 91 -29.60 -10.07 37.44
C GLY A 91 -28.15 -10.47 37.23
N SER A 92 -27.92 -11.36 36.26
CA SER A 92 -26.57 -11.73 35.82
C SER A 92 -26.17 -10.96 34.56
N ALA A 93 -24.91 -10.54 34.48
CA ALA A 93 -24.39 -9.75 33.36
C ALA A 93 -24.47 -10.47 31.99
N ASP A 94 -24.53 -11.80 31.97
CA ASP A 94 -24.67 -12.59 30.74
C ASP A 94 -26.13 -12.87 30.34
N ARG A 95 -27.11 -12.39 31.13
CA ARG A 95 -28.56 -12.57 30.92
C ARG A 95 -29.37 -11.30 31.22
N LEU A 96 -28.82 -10.14 30.89
CA LEU A 96 -29.44 -8.83 31.15
C LEU A 96 -30.76 -8.64 30.38
N ASP A 97 -30.93 -9.35 29.27
CA ASP A 97 -32.17 -9.43 28.47
C ASP A 97 -33.37 -10.02 29.25
N GLN A 98 -33.12 -10.72 30.36
CA GLN A 98 -34.13 -11.33 31.22
C GLN A 98 -34.48 -10.46 32.45
N THR A 99 -34.02 -9.21 32.46
CA THR A 99 -34.14 -8.30 33.60
C THR A 99 -34.79 -6.99 33.16
N GLU A 100 -35.32 -6.23 34.13
CA GLU A 100 -35.87 -4.87 33.91
C GLU A 100 -34.82 -3.91 33.33
N ALA A 101 -33.53 -4.24 33.40
CA ALA A 101 -32.47 -3.40 32.83
C ALA A 101 -32.58 -3.30 31.30
N GLY A 102 -33.19 -4.28 30.63
CA GLY A 102 -33.35 -4.35 29.18
C GLY A 102 -34.51 -3.53 28.61
N GLU A 103 -35.31 -2.88 29.46
CA GLU A 103 -36.51 -2.16 29.04
C GLU A 103 -36.24 -0.72 28.56
N ARG A 104 -34.98 -0.27 28.60
CA ARG A 104 -34.58 1.10 28.26
C ARG A 104 -33.15 1.22 27.76
N LEU A 105 -32.83 2.40 27.25
CA LEU A 105 -31.48 2.84 26.92
C LEU A 105 -30.88 3.68 28.05
N TYR A 106 -29.55 3.77 28.09
CA TYR A 106 -28.79 4.51 29.10
C TYR A 106 -27.81 5.50 28.45
N ASP A 107 -27.64 6.67 29.07
CA ASP A 107 -26.61 7.66 28.67
C ASP A 107 -25.21 7.18 29.03
N ALA A 108 -25.08 6.35 30.08
CA ALA A 108 -23.84 5.65 30.39
C ALA A 108 -24.11 4.25 30.97
N ILE A 109 -23.30 3.28 30.56
CA ILE A 109 -23.25 1.96 31.16
C ILE A 109 -21.83 1.71 31.67
N ILE A 110 -21.72 1.48 32.97
CA ILE A 110 -20.52 1.11 33.69
C ILE A 110 -20.47 -0.41 33.76
N TYR A 111 -19.38 -0.97 33.26
CA TYR A 111 -19.09 -2.38 33.25
C TYR A 111 -17.68 -2.60 33.78
N SER A 112 -17.53 -2.40 35.09
CA SER A 112 -16.26 -2.51 35.80
C SER A 112 -16.19 -3.82 36.57
N ASP A 113 -15.07 -4.52 36.46
CA ASP A 113 -14.73 -5.63 37.36
C ASP A 113 -15.69 -6.85 37.30
N VAL A 114 -16.46 -6.97 36.21
CA VAL A 114 -17.37 -8.11 35.97
C VAL A 114 -16.86 -9.07 34.91
N ILE A 115 -16.32 -8.55 33.81
CA ILE A 115 -16.14 -9.32 32.57
C ILE A 115 -15.28 -10.57 32.73
N TYR A 116 -14.32 -10.56 33.64
CA TYR A 116 -13.41 -11.68 33.87
C TYR A 116 -14.03 -12.83 34.69
N TYR A 117 -15.23 -12.66 35.26
CA TYR A 117 -16.00 -13.75 35.87
C TYR A 117 -16.84 -14.53 34.86
N LEU A 118 -17.04 -13.98 33.66
CA LEU A 118 -17.83 -14.61 32.61
C LEU A 118 -17.00 -15.57 31.76
N ASP A 119 -17.65 -16.58 31.20
CA ASP A 119 -17.03 -17.38 30.14
C ASP A 119 -17.05 -16.64 28.79
N GLU A 120 -16.38 -17.18 27.77
CA GLU A 120 -16.25 -16.52 26.46
C GLU A 120 -17.59 -16.15 25.81
N ARG A 121 -18.65 -16.95 26.06
CA ARG A 121 -19.99 -16.63 25.56
C ARG A 121 -20.56 -15.45 26.36
N GLY A 122 -20.51 -15.51 27.68
CA GLY A 122 -20.99 -14.45 28.56
C GLY A 122 -20.31 -13.10 28.32
N LYS A 123 -19.00 -13.08 28.08
CA LYS A 123 -18.25 -11.86 27.72
C LYS A 123 -18.78 -11.22 26.44
N ARG A 124 -19.10 -12.03 25.43
CA ARG A 124 -19.62 -11.55 24.14
C ARG A 124 -21.07 -11.09 24.22
N THR A 125 -21.91 -11.82 24.94
CA THR A 125 -23.34 -11.47 25.10
C THR A 125 -23.51 -10.22 25.93
N SER A 126 -22.77 -10.06 27.03
CA SER A 126 -22.78 -8.86 27.88
C SER A 126 -22.34 -7.61 27.11
N LEU A 127 -21.17 -7.64 26.43
CA LEU A 127 -20.70 -6.49 25.65
C LEU A 127 -21.64 -6.14 24.49
N LYS A 128 -22.23 -7.14 23.82
CA LYS A 128 -23.25 -6.91 22.79
C LYS A 128 -24.48 -6.22 23.38
N TRP A 129 -24.98 -6.72 24.51
CA TRP A 129 -26.13 -6.15 25.18
C TRP A 129 -25.85 -4.69 25.59
N ILE A 130 -24.69 -4.40 26.17
CA ILE A 130 -24.28 -3.03 26.53
C ILE A 130 -24.32 -2.12 25.30
N ALA A 131 -23.76 -2.56 24.17
CA ALA A 131 -23.80 -1.78 22.93
C ALA A 131 -25.23 -1.54 22.42
N GLU A 132 -26.14 -2.50 22.58
CA GLU A 132 -27.53 -2.39 22.16
C GLU A 132 -28.39 -1.50 23.07
N HIS A 133 -27.99 -1.31 24.34
CA HIS A 133 -28.73 -0.56 25.36
C HIS A 133 -28.11 0.80 25.72
N LEU A 134 -27.14 1.26 24.94
CA LEU A 134 -26.67 2.63 25.01
C LEU A 134 -27.51 3.54 24.10
N GLU A 135 -27.74 4.75 24.57
CA GLU A 135 -28.18 5.86 23.73
C GLU A 135 -27.20 6.11 22.56
N LYS A 136 -27.65 6.85 21.53
CA LYS A 136 -26.89 7.07 20.29
C LYS A 136 -25.44 7.52 20.51
N ASP A 137 -25.23 8.37 21.52
CA ASP A 137 -23.92 8.88 21.95
C ASP A 137 -23.56 8.43 23.37
N GLY A 138 -24.18 7.35 23.86
CA GLY A 138 -24.02 6.85 25.22
C GLY A 138 -22.60 6.34 25.50
N LEU A 139 -22.16 6.49 26.75
CA LEU A 139 -20.85 6.06 27.23
C LEU A 139 -20.86 4.59 27.65
N ALA A 140 -20.03 3.75 27.03
CA ALA A 140 -19.59 2.49 27.61
C ALA A 140 -18.31 2.72 28.42
N PHE A 141 -18.39 2.63 29.73
CA PHE A 141 -17.21 2.61 30.60
C PHE A 141 -16.90 1.15 30.95
N ILE A 142 -15.87 0.58 30.35
CA ILE A 142 -15.54 -0.84 30.52
C ILE A 142 -14.19 -0.94 31.22
N ALA A 143 -14.14 -1.60 32.37
CA ALA A 143 -12.92 -1.78 33.11
C ALA A 143 -12.79 -3.20 33.67
N GLY A 144 -11.57 -3.67 33.83
CA GLY A 144 -11.34 -4.96 34.47
C GLY A 144 -9.88 -5.33 34.62
N TRP A 145 -9.61 -6.15 35.62
CA TRP A 145 -8.29 -6.71 35.87
C TRP A 145 -7.78 -7.52 34.68
N SER A 146 -6.61 -7.14 34.16
CA SER A 146 -6.04 -7.66 32.91
C SER A 146 -4.54 -8.04 33.02
N PRO A 147 -4.14 -8.83 34.04
CA PRO A 147 -2.74 -9.20 34.29
C PRO A 147 -2.19 -10.25 33.30
N GLY A 148 -3.04 -10.88 32.50
CA GLY A 148 -2.72 -12.07 31.70
C GLY A 148 -2.89 -13.40 32.47
N SER A 149 -2.32 -14.49 31.94
CA SER A 149 -2.49 -15.88 32.44
C SER A 149 -3.92 -16.42 32.24
N LYS A 150 -4.68 -16.70 33.31
CA LYS A 150 -6.10 -17.13 33.26
C LYS A 150 -7.08 -15.98 33.00
N TYR A 151 -6.59 -14.74 32.99
CA TYR A 151 -7.34 -13.52 32.69
C TYR A 151 -6.95 -12.96 31.32
N LEU A 152 -7.80 -12.11 30.74
CA LEU A 152 -7.51 -11.45 29.46
C LEU A 152 -6.25 -10.58 29.59
N LYS A 153 -5.36 -10.63 28.60
CA LYS A 153 -4.31 -9.59 28.45
C LYS A 153 -4.93 -8.29 27.92
N PHE A 154 -4.27 -7.15 28.16
CA PHE A 154 -4.75 -5.84 27.71
C PHE A 154 -5.17 -5.83 26.24
N ASP A 155 -4.32 -6.36 25.34
CA ASP A 155 -4.60 -6.44 23.90
C ASP A 155 -5.73 -7.42 23.53
N GLU A 156 -5.96 -8.46 24.32
CA GLU A 156 -7.06 -9.39 24.11
C GLU A 156 -8.38 -8.75 24.56
N PHE A 157 -8.36 -8.05 25.69
CA PHE A 157 -9.51 -7.32 26.21
C PHE A 157 -9.87 -6.14 25.30
N LYS A 158 -8.88 -5.35 24.87
CA LYS A 158 -9.05 -4.28 23.88
C LYS A 158 -9.72 -4.80 22.61
N ARG A 159 -9.19 -5.87 22.00
CA ARG A 159 -9.77 -6.46 20.78
C ARG A 159 -11.22 -6.94 20.98
N LEU A 160 -11.52 -7.47 22.17
CA LEU A 160 -12.87 -7.90 22.52
C LEU A 160 -13.84 -6.70 22.62
N VAL A 161 -13.40 -5.58 23.20
CA VAL A 161 -14.18 -4.34 23.31
C VAL A 161 -14.35 -3.66 21.94
N GLU A 162 -13.28 -3.55 21.14
CA GLU A 162 -13.31 -2.93 19.79
C GLU A 162 -14.28 -3.61 18.82
N LYS A 163 -14.69 -4.85 19.11
CA LYS A 163 -15.69 -5.56 18.32
C LYS A 163 -17.07 -4.89 18.34
N TYR A 164 -17.44 -4.30 19.48
CA TYR A 164 -18.77 -3.72 19.71
C TYR A 164 -18.72 -2.21 19.88
N PHE A 165 -17.55 -1.66 20.22
CA PHE A 165 -17.38 -0.25 20.56
C PHE A 165 -16.25 0.41 19.79
N VAL A 166 -16.40 1.71 19.53
CA VAL A 166 -15.30 2.61 19.16
C VAL A 166 -14.66 3.10 20.46
N ILE A 167 -13.42 2.67 20.73
CA ILE A 167 -12.68 3.09 21.92
C ILE A 167 -12.12 4.52 21.70
N GLU A 168 -12.56 5.46 22.52
CA GLU A 168 -12.10 6.86 22.48
C GLU A 168 -10.84 7.05 23.33
N LYS A 169 -10.82 6.45 24.52
CA LYS A 169 -9.69 6.44 25.45
C LYS A 169 -9.45 5.05 26.00
N LYS A 170 -8.19 4.71 26.22
CA LYS A 170 -7.74 3.45 26.84
C LYS A 170 -6.67 3.76 27.88
N TYR A 171 -6.70 3.05 28.99
CA TYR A 171 -5.68 3.16 30.04
C TYR A 171 -5.33 1.78 30.57
N PHE A 172 -4.06 1.56 30.90
CA PHE A 172 -3.61 0.41 31.67
C PHE A 172 -3.00 0.91 32.97
N LEU A 173 -3.69 0.66 34.08
CA LEU A 173 -3.34 1.21 35.39
C LEU A 173 -2.25 0.38 36.07
N GLU A 174 -1.54 0.97 37.04
CA GLU A 174 -0.57 0.24 37.90
C GLU A 174 -1.20 -0.94 38.63
N SER A 175 -2.50 -0.86 38.93
CA SER A 175 -3.31 -1.95 39.48
C SER A 175 -3.56 -3.11 38.48
N GLN A 176 -2.94 -3.06 37.30
CA GLN A 176 -3.11 -4.00 36.19
C GLN A 176 -4.55 -4.06 35.64
N HIS A 177 -5.30 -2.96 35.78
CA HIS A 177 -6.64 -2.84 35.19
C HIS A 177 -6.56 -2.20 33.82
N ALA A 178 -7.24 -2.81 32.85
CA ALA A 178 -7.54 -2.17 31.58
C ALA A 178 -8.81 -1.34 31.74
N VAL A 179 -8.81 -0.11 31.26
CA VAL A 179 -9.95 0.82 31.29
C VAL A 179 -10.20 1.34 29.88
N PHE A 180 -11.45 1.31 29.44
CA PHE A 180 -11.89 1.77 28.14
C PHE A 180 -13.07 2.73 28.29
N VAL A 181 -12.91 3.92 27.71
CA VAL A 181 -13.99 4.88 27.46
C VAL A 181 -14.38 4.70 26.00
N ALA A 182 -15.58 4.21 25.75
CA ALA A 182 -15.97 3.78 24.42
C ALA A 182 -17.41 4.16 24.07
N ARG A 183 -17.70 4.24 22.76
CA ARG A 183 -19.04 4.49 22.22
C ARG A 183 -19.50 3.30 21.41
N ARG A 184 -20.82 3.13 21.26
CA ARG A 184 -21.39 2.09 20.42
C ARG A 184 -20.85 2.20 18.98
N LYS A 185 -20.44 1.07 18.41
CA LYS A 185 -20.11 1.00 16.98
C LYS A 185 -21.39 1.06 16.14
N ARG A 186 -21.34 1.80 15.03
CA ARG A 186 -22.49 2.07 14.16
C ARG A 186 -22.23 1.50 12.77
N HIS A 187 -23.30 1.08 12.10
CA HIS A 187 -23.32 0.72 10.68
C HIS A 187 -23.93 1.88 9.91
N LEU A 188 -23.08 2.69 9.30
CA LEU A 188 -23.47 3.90 8.58
C LEU A 188 -23.79 3.53 7.13
N ILE A 189 -24.98 3.89 6.66
CA ILE A 189 -25.44 3.62 5.29
C ILE A 189 -25.60 4.93 4.55
N ALA A 190 -24.93 5.07 3.41
CA ALA A 190 -25.15 6.15 2.45
C ALA A 190 -25.70 5.52 1.18
N ILE A 191 -26.92 5.93 0.80
CA ILE A 191 -27.53 5.51 -0.46
C ILE A 191 -27.29 6.61 -1.48
N THR A 192 -26.50 6.29 -2.49
CA THR A 192 -26.16 7.19 -3.59
C THR A 192 -26.90 6.77 -4.84
N ILE A 193 -27.54 7.72 -5.52
CA ILE A 193 -28.23 7.53 -6.79
C ILE A 193 -27.41 8.23 -7.86
N ASP A 194 -26.82 7.49 -8.79
CA ASP A 194 -26.22 8.06 -9.99
C ASP A 194 -27.36 8.67 -10.81
N TYR A 195 -27.42 10.01 -10.75
CA TYR A 195 -28.49 10.85 -11.28
C TYR A 195 -28.13 11.23 -12.71
N GLU A 196 -28.39 10.28 -13.61
CA GLU A 196 -27.96 10.31 -15.00
C GLU A 196 -28.83 9.42 -15.89
N THR A 197 -28.93 9.80 -17.16
CA THR A 197 -29.61 9.03 -18.20
C THR A 197 -28.77 7.86 -18.72
N TRP A 198 -29.35 7.07 -19.62
CA TRP A 198 -28.68 5.92 -20.22
C TRP A 198 -27.43 6.32 -21.01
N HIS A 199 -26.30 5.74 -20.62
CA HIS A 199 -25.03 5.89 -21.31
C HIS A 199 -24.20 4.59 -21.15
N PRO A 200 -24.12 3.71 -22.17
CA PRO A 200 -24.83 3.75 -23.47
C PRO A 200 -26.34 3.54 -23.34
N ILE A 201 -27.08 3.86 -24.41
CA ILE A 201 -28.52 3.59 -24.52
C ILE A 201 -28.75 2.09 -24.78
N PRO A 202 -29.55 1.37 -23.96
CA PRO A 202 -29.92 -0.01 -24.22
C PRO A 202 -30.69 -0.16 -25.54
N GLU A 203 -30.58 -1.33 -26.17
CA GLU A 203 -31.33 -1.66 -27.38
C GLU A 203 -32.84 -1.46 -27.16
N GLY A 204 -33.48 -0.78 -28.12
CA GLY A 204 -34.92 -0.48 -28.09
C GLY A 204 -35.34 0.61 -27.10
N LYS A 205 -34.40 1.29 -26.43
CA LYS A 205 -34.68 2.45 -25.57
C LYS A 205 -34.28 3.77 -26.23
N THR A 206 -34.90 4.84 -25.76
CA THR A 206 -34.54 6.23 -26.06
C THR A 206 -34.36 6.98 -24.75
N ILE A 207 -33.55 8.04 -24.76
CA ILE A 207 -33.38 8.90 -23.59
C ILE A 207 -34.66 9.70 -23.36
N ASP A 208 -35.27 9.52 -22.18
CA ASP A 208 -36.37 10.32 -21.69
C ASP A 208 -36.07 10.72 -20.24
N TRP A 209 -35.61 11.95 -20.03
CA TRP A 209 -35.26 12.45 -18.69
C TRP A 209 -36.41 12.40 -17.69
N GLU A 210 -37.65 12.63 -18.13
CA GLU A 210 -38.79 12.60 -17.21
C GLU A 210 -39.04 11.17 -16.74
N ARG A 211 -39.05 10.20 -17.65
CA ARG A 211 -39.26 8.77 -17.34
C ARG A 211 -38.06 8.13 -16.65
N ASP A 212 -36.84 8.43 -17.08
CA ASP A 212 -35.62 7.70 -16.69
C ASP A 212 -34.86 8.37 -15.54
N VAL A 213 -35.09 9.66 -15.28
CA VAL A 213 -34.38 10.41 -14.23
C VAL A 213 -35.36 11.03 -13.23
N PHE A 214 -36.26 11.89 -13.69
CA PHE A 214 -37.05 12.73 -12.80
C PHE A 214 -38.13 11.95 -12.02
N GLN A 215 -38.99 11.18 -12.70
CA GLN A 215 -40.07 10.43 -12.05
C GLN A 215 -39.57 9.35 -11.08
N PRO A 216 -38.57 8.51 -11.43
CA PRO A 216 -38.02 7.53 -10.49
C PRO A 216 -37.37 8.21 -9.29
N THR A 217 -36.67 9.33 -9.50
CA THR A 217 -36.07 10.10 -8.41
C THR A 217 -37.14 10.70 -7.50
N ASP A 218 -38.24 11.25 -8.03
CA ASP A 218 -39.35 11.75 -7.22
C ASP A 218 -40.02 10.64 -6.39
N GLN A 219 -40.11 9.43 -6.94
CA GLN A 219 -40.60 8.26 -6.20
C GLN A 219 -39.63 7.84 -5.09
N LEU A 220 -38.33 7.75 -5.38
CA LEU A 220 -37.31 7.44 -4.38
C LEU A 220 -37.28 8.47 -3.25
N LEU A 221 -37.30 9.77 -3.57
CA LEU A 221 -37.31 10.83 -2.58
C LEU A 221 -38.59 10.74 -1.72
N ARG A 222 -39.77 10.43 -2.29
CA ARG A 222 -41.01 10.28 -1.51
C ARG A 222 -40.97 9.10 -0.55
N ILE A 223 -40.47 7.96 -1.01
CA ILE A 223 -40.28 6.77 -0.16
C ILE A 223 -39.29 7.09 0.96
N SER A 224 -38.19 7.76 0.61
CA SER A 224 -37.14 8.11 1.55
C SER A 224 -37.65 9.08 2.62
N ASP A 225 -38.45 10.08 2.28
CA ASP A 225 -39.13 10.94 3.27
C ASP A 225 -40.06 10.14 4.18
N GLY A 226 -40.90 9.28 3.60
CA GLY A 226 -41.87 8.48 4.35
C GLY A 226 -41.21 7.54 5.36
N GLU A 227 -40.06 6.97 5.00
CA GLU A 227 -39.26 6.15 5.90
C GLU A 227 -38.20 6.96 6.67
N GLN A 228 -38.11 8.28 6.46
CA GLN A 228 -37.07 9.20 6.94
C GLN A 228 -35.65 8.62 6.81
N VAL A 229 -35.32 8.26 5.56
CA VAL A 229 -34.00 7.85 5.07
C VAL A 229 -33.45 8.98 4.21
N LYS A 230 -32.15 9.25 4.33
CA LYS A 230 -31.47 10.24 3.49
C LYS A 230 -30.90 9.59 2.23
N LEU A 231 -30.92 10.33 1.13
CA LEU A 231 -30.34 9.93 -0.15
C LEU A 231 -29.28 10.93 -0.54
N THR A 232 -28.36 10.52 -1.42
CA THR A 232 -27.45 11.43 -2.13
C THR A 232 -27.64 11.25 -3.62
N LEU A 233 -27.99 12.33 -4.33
CA LEU A 233 -28.01 12.33 -5.79
C LEU A 233 -26.62 12.67 -6.30
N MET A 234 -25.99 11.77 -7.06
CA MET A 234 -24.73 12.04 -7.75
C MET A 234 -25.07 12.67 -9.09
N ALA A 235 -25.16 14.00 -9.12
CA ALA A 235 -25.59 14.79 -10.27
C ALA A 235 -24.57 14.71 -11.41
N GLU A 236 -24.98 14.26 -12.59
CA GLU A 236 -24.13 14.22 -13.78
C GLU A 236 -23.99 15.60 -14.42
N LEU A 237 -22.84 16.24 -14.23
CA LEU A 237 -22.63 17.63 -14.65
C LEU A 237 -22.40 17.77 -16.16
N GLY A 238 -21.86 16.75 -16.84
CA GLY A 238 -21.71 16.79 -18.28
C GLY A 238 -23.08 16.88 -18.96
N GLU A 239 -24.00 16.02 -18.54
CA GLU A 239 -25.37 15.96 -19.05
C GLU A 239 -26.14 17.25 -18.74
N TYR A 240 -25.97 17.80 -17.53
CA TYR A 240 -26.56 19.09 -17.16
C TYR A 240 -26.10 20.25 -18.06
N PHE A 241 -24.80 20.36 -18.37
CA PHE A 241 -24.31 21.40 -19.28
C PHE A 241 -24.88 21.23 -20.68
N TRP A 242 -24.95 20.00 -21.18
CA TRP A 242 -25.56 19.71 -22.47
C TRP A 242 -27.04 20.11 -22.50
N LEU A 243 -27.81 19.75 -21.47
CA LEU A 243 -29.22 20.12 -21.34
C LEU A 243 -29.39 21.63 -21.27
N ARG A 244 -28.51 22.34 -20.57
CA ARG A 244 -28.59 23.80 -20.49
C ARG A 244 -28.47 24.49 -21.84
N GLU A 245 -27.64 23.97 -22.73
CA GLU A 245 -27.46 24.54 -24.07
C GLU A 245 -28.58 24.12 -25.03
N ASN A 246 -29.03 22.87 -24.94
CA ASN A 246 -29.89 22.27 -25.97
C ASN A 246 -31.36 22.12 -25.56
N ARG A 247 -31.64 22.02 -24.26
CA ARG A 247 -32.95 21.70 -23.66
C ARG A 247 -33.15 22.44 -22.30
N PRO A 248 -33.11 23.78 -22.27
CA PRO A 248 -33.03 24.55 -21.02
C PRO A 248 -34.18 24.28 -20.04
N THR A 249 -35.39 23.96 -20.51
CA THR A 249 -36.52 23.61 -19.63
C THR A 249 -36.29 22.32 -18.84
N LEU A 250 -35.59 21.34 -19.43
CA LEU A 250 -35.21 20.11 -18.72
C LEU A 250 -34.07 20.38 -17.72
N ALA A 251 -33.13 21.27 -18.06
CA ALA A 251 -32.10 21.70 -17.11
C ALA A 251 -32.72 22.44 -15.90
N GLU A 252 -33.68 23.33 -16.12
CA GLU A 252 -34.41 23.98 -15.03
C GLU A 252 -35.17 22.97 -14.15
N ARG A 253 -35.81 21.97 -14.76
CA ARG A 253 -36.47 20.87 -14.03
C ARG A 253 -35.50 20.07 -13.17
N MET A 254 -34.30 19.82 -13.68
CA MET A 254 -33.21 19.16 -12.97
C MET A 254 -32.72 20.00 -11.77
N GLU A 255 -32.45 21.29 -11.98
CA GLU A 255 -32.07 22.24 -10.91
C GLU A 255 -33.13 22.30 -9.81
N GLN A 256 -34.41 22.35 -10.18
CA GLN A 256 -35.53 22.35 -9.24
C GLN A 256 -35.57 21.07 -8.40
N GLN A 257 -35.33 19.91 -9.00
CA GLN A 257 -35.32 18.64 -8.27
C GLN A 257 -34.13 18.54 -7.31
N TRP A 258 -32.93 18.97 -7.73
CA TRP A 258 -31.77 19.04 -6.83
C TRP A 258 -32.04 19.97 -5.65
N ALA A 259 -32.57 21.16 -5.91
CA ALA A 259 -32.94 22.11 -4.87
C ALA A 259 -34.02 21.54 -3.92
N GLN A 260 -34.99 20.79 -4.45
CA GLN A 260 -36.00 20.11 -3.64
C GLN A 260 -35.40 19.00 -2.78
N ALA A 261 -34.46 18.22 -3.30
CA ALA A 261 -33.75 17.18 -2.54
C ALA A 261 -33.03 17.80 -1.34
N ILE A 262 -32.29 18.89 -1.52
CA ILE A 262 -31.63 19.62 -0.43
C ILE A 262 -32.64 20.15 0.60
N ARG A 263 -33.73 20.80 0.16
CA ARG A 263 -34.76 21.32 1.09
C ARG A 263 -35.41 20.22 1.95
N ARG A 264 -35.47 18.99 1.44
CA ARG A 264 -36.02 17.82 2.13
C ARG A 264 -35.01 17.12 3.04
N GLY A 265 -33.76 17.61 3.10
CA GLY A 265 -32.70 17.04 3.93
C GLY A 265 -31.92 15.90 3.29
N HIS A 266 -32.06 15.70 1.97
CA HIS A 266 -31.18 14.85 1.18
C HIS A 266 -29.95 15.63 0.71
N ASP A 267 -29.06 14.95 0.00
CA ASP A 267 -27.80 15.50 -0.51
C ASP A 267 -27.74 15.41 -2.04
N VAL A 268 -26.92 16.27 -2.62
CA VAL A 268 -26.59 16.28 -4.04
C VAL A 268 -25.10 16.49 -4.14
N GLN A 269 -24.37 15.59 -4.80
CA GLN A 269 -22.91 15.64 -4.95
C GLN A 269 -22.54 15.39 -6.41
N MET A 270 -21.26 15.51 -6.75
CA MET A 270 -20.84 15.61 -8.15
C MET A 270 -20.55 14.25 -8.79
N HIS A 271 -21.11 14.05 -9.99
CA HIS A 271 -20.79 12.97 -10.92
C HIS A 271 -20.38 13.56 -12.27
N LEU A 272 -19.49 12.87 -12.99
CA LEU A 272 -19.05 13.35 -14.30
C LEU A 272 -18.61 12.24 -15.26
N HIS A 273 -19.25 12.25 -16.42
CA HIS A 273 -18.81 11.62 -17.66
C HIS A 273 -18.41 12.73 -18.65
N PRO A 274 -17.11 12.94 -18.93
CA PRO A 274 -16.69 14.07 -19.76
C PRO A 274 -17.24 14.04 -21.18
N ASN A 275 -17.49 12.87 -21.74
CA ASN A 275 -18.08 12.74 -23.08
C ASN A 275 -19.53 13.25 -23.19
N TRP A 276 -20.20 13.52 -22.06
CA TRP A 276 -21.47 14.27 -22.05
C TRP A 276 -21.31 15.77 -22.29
N LEU A 277 -20.10 16.33 -22.12
CA LEU A 277 -19.86 17.75 -22.27
C LEU A 277 -20.19 18.20 -23.71
N PRO A 278 -20.91 19.34 -23.86
CA PRO A 278 -21.33 19.81 -25.17
C PRO A 278 -20.16 20.13 -26.11
N GLU A 279 -19.01 20.55 -25.57
CA GLU A 279 -17.83 20.86 -26.35
C GLU A 279 -17.01 19.65 -26.83
N LEU A 280 -17.28 18.43 -26.32
CA LEU A 280 -16.43 17.26 -26.61
C LEU A 280 -17.05 16.23 -27.54
N GLY A 281 -18.32 15.89 -27.37
CA GLY A 281 -18.83 14.74 -28.12
C GLY A 281 -20.29 14.34 -27.97
N ALA A 282 -21.03 14.84 -26.98
CA ALA A 282 -22.46 14.57 -26.91
C ALA A 282 -23.20 15.38 -27.98
N SER A 283 -23.65 14.70 -29.03
CA SER A 283 -24.53 15.29 -30.03
C SER A 283 -25.73 14.40 -30.29
N HIS A 284 -26.85 15.05 -30.59
CA HIS A 284 -28.10 14.37 -30.91
C HIS A 284 -28.61 14.90 -32.25
N ALA A 285 -28.55 14.05 -33.28
CA ALA A 285 -28.94 14.38 -34.64
C ALA A 285 -29.81 13.26 -35.22
N ASN A 286 -30.89 13.62 -35.92
CA ASN A 286 -31.82 12.68 -36.56
C ASN A 286 -32.44 11.62 -35.62
N GLY A 287 -32.54 11.90 -34.32
CA GLY A 287 -33.08 10.95 -33.33
C GLY A 287 -32.05 9.96 -32.78
N GLU A 288 -30.77 10.10 -33.16
CA GLU A 288 -29.66 9.27 -32.70
C GLU A 288 -28.69 10.06 -31.84
N TRP A 289 -28.08 9.38 -30.87
CA TRP A 289 -27.07 9.94 -29.98
C TRP A 289 -25.69 9.47 -30.37
N PHE A 290 -24.74 10.40 -30.33
CA PHE A 290 -23.32 10.14 -30.57
C PHE A 290 -22.52 10.60 -29.36
N TRP A 291 -21.56 9.77 -28.95
CA TRP A 291 -20.56 10.08 -27.94
C TRP A 291 -19.19 9.60 -28.39
N ASP A 292 -18.15 10.36 -28.09
CA ASP A 292 -16.79 9.86 -28.17
C ASP A 292 -16.50 9.01 -26.91
N TRP A 293 -16.47 7.69 -27.09
CA TRP A 293 -16.20 6.73 -26.03
C TRP A 293 -14.79 6.84 -25.46
N SER A 294 -13.83 7.38 -26.22
CA SER A 294 -12.49 7.60 -25.71
C SER A 294 -12.46 8.65 -24.59
N LEU A 295 -13.48 9.51 -24.50
CA LEU A 295 -13.61 10.60 -23.53
C LEU A 295 -14.55 10.27 -22.35
N ALA A 296 -15.05 9.03 -22.25
CA ALA A 296 -15.91 8.61 -21.15
C ALA A 296 -15.20 8.66 -19.79
N ARG A 297 -13.86 8.61 -19.79
CA ARG A 297 -13.02 8.62 -18.59
C ARG A 297 -12.49 10.02 -18.33
N ILE A 298 -12.59 10.48 -17.10
CA ILE A 298 -12.08 11.81 -16.73
C ILE A 298 -10.58 11.98 -16.98
N CYS A 299 -9.80 10.90 -16.87
CA CYS A 299 -8.37 10.91 -17.18
C CYS A 299 -8.05 11.17 -18.67
N ASN A 300 -9.02 10.95 -19.57
CA ASN A 300 -8.89 11.15 -21.00
C ASN A 300 -9.43 12.52 -21.47
N TYR A 301 -9.93 13.35 -20.54
CA TYR A 301 -10.33 14.71 -20.87
C TYR A 301 -9.15 15.48 -21.49
N PRO A 302 -9.33 16.10 -22.68
CA PRO A 302 -8.21 16.72 -23.40
C PRO A 302 -7.78 18.07 -22.82
N GLY A 303 -8.63 18.71 -22.00
CA GLY A 303 -8.35 19.99 -21.36
C GLY A 303 -7.78 19.87 -19.95
N ASP A 304 -7.75 20.98 -19.21
CA ASP A 304 -7.33 20.99 -17.82
C ASP A 304 -8.43 20.41 -16.91
N VAL A 305 -8.12 19.28 -16.27
CA VAL A 305 -9.04 18.60 -15.34
C VAL A 305 -9.33 19.44 -14.10
N VAL A 306 -8.38 20.27 -13.64
CA VAL A 306 -8.57 21.17 -12.50
C VAL A 306 -9.63 22.21 -12.82
N GLU A 307 -9.56 22.83 -14.00
CA GLU A 307 -10.54 23.81 -14.47
C GLU A 307 -11.91 23.16 -14.70
N LEU A 308 -11.95 21.96 -15.29
CA LEU A 308 -13.19 21.21 -15.51
C LEU A 308 -13.92 20.92 -14.19
N ILE A 309 -13.20 20.34 -13.22
CA ILE A 309 -13.74 20.04 -11.89
C ILE A 309 -14.22 21.33 -11.21
N GLY A 310 -13.46 22.42 -11.31
CA GLY A 310 -13.85 23.73 -10.76
C GLY A 310 -15.12 24.28 -11.40
N ARG A 311 -15.27 24.15 -12.72
CA ARG A 311 -16.47 24.55 -13.47
C ARG A 311 -17.70 23.73 -13.03
N CYS A 312 -17.58 22.41 -12.96
CA CYS A 312 -18.64 21.50 -12.51
C CYS A 312 -19.08 21.83 -11.08
N LYS A 313 -18.11 21.99 -10.16
CA LYS A 313 -18.35 22.38 -8.77
C LYS A 313 -19.07 23.72 -8.67
N ALA A 314 -18.59 24.75 -9.37
CA ALA A 314 -19.18 26.07 -9.33
C ALA A 314 -20.63 26.07 -9.84
N ALA A 315 -20.91 25.31 -10.91
CA ALA A 315 -22.26 25.19 -11.47
C ALA A 315 -23.24 24.61 -10.44
N LEU A 316 -22.90 23.48 -9.81
CA LEU A 316 -23.77 22.84 -8.83
C LEU A 316 -23.97 23.70 -7.57
N GLU A 317 -22.90 24.31 -7.04
CA GLU A 317 -22.99 25.19 -5.88
C GLU A 317 -23.80 26.46 -6.15
N ASN A 318 -23.71 27.04 -7.35
CA ASN A 318 -24.48 28.22 -7.72
C ASN A 318 -25.99 27.98 -7.73
N VAL A 319 -26.41 26.77 -8.11
CA VAL A 319 -27.82 26.36 -8.05
C VAL A 319 -28.23 26.15 -6.59
N LEU A 320 -27.48 25.35 -5.85
CA LEU A 320 -27.91 24.86 -4.54
C LEU A 320 -27.72 25.86 -3.40
N ARG A 321 -26.80 26.82 -3.52
CA ARG A 321 -26.68 27.91 -2.54
C ARG A 321 -27.89 28.84 -2.49
N ARG A 322 -28.70 28.87 -3.54
CA ARG A 322 -29.97 29.62 -3.54
C ARG A 322 -30.97 29.09 -2.50
N VAL A 323 -30.84 27.81 -2.12
CA VAL A 323 -31.75 27.16 -1.15
C VAL A 323 -31.04 26.73 0.13
N ALA A 324 -29.73 26.52 0.09
CA ALA A 324 -28.90 26.22 1.23
C ALA A 324 -27.58 27.01 1.14
N PRO A 325 -27.50 28.24 1.69
CA PRO A 325 -26.34 29.12 1.51
C PRO A 325 -24.99 28.52 1.92
N ALA A 326 -25.00 27.60 2.90
CA ALA A 326 -23.80 26.90 3.38
C ALA A 326 -23.40 25.68 2.51
N TYR A 327 -24.16 25.34 1.47
CA TYR A 327 -23.92 24.17 0.63
C TYR A 327 -22.54 24.23 -0.04
N ARG A 328 -21.87 23.07 -0.03
CA ARG A 328 -20.57 22.82 -0.65
C ARG A 328 -20.61 21.45 -1.34
N VAL A 329 -19.97 21.36 -2.49
CA VAL A 329 -19.61 20.06 -3.07
C VAL A 329 -18.37 19.57 -2.34
N THR A 330 -18.48 18.41 -1.71
CA THR A 330 -17.40 17.79 -0.92
C THR A 330 -17.01 16.41 -1.40
N CYS A 331 -17.89 15.76 -2.18
CA CYS A 331 -17.72 14.41 -2.66
C CYS A 331 -17.82 14.36 -4.20
N PHE A 332 -17.06 13.44 -4.79
CA PHE A 332 -17.05 13.16 -6.22
C PHE A 332 -17.18 11.66 -6.51
N ARG A 333 -17.85 11.31 -7.61
CA ARG A 333 -17.79 9.97 -8.22
C ARG A 333 -17.49 10.10 -9.70
N ALA A 334 -16.50 9.36 -10.18
CA ALA A 334 -16.17 9.30 -11.59
C ALA A 334 -17.20 8.48 -12.38
N GLY A 335 -17.52 8.96 -13.59
CA GLY A 335 -18.25 8.21 -14.58
C GLY A 335 -17.60 6.85 -14.86
N ALA A 336 -18.44 5.84 -15.07
CA ALA A 336 -18.04 4.46 -15.32
C ALA A 336 -17.09 3.84 -14.27
N TYR A 337 -16.89 4.47 -13.11
CA TYR A 337 -15.86 4.15 -12.12
C TYR A 337 -14.43 4.25 -12.65
N ALA A 338 -14.15 5.02 -13.70
CA ALA A 338 -12.83 5.05 -14.32
C ALA A 338 -11.96 6.21 -13.79
N THR A 339 -11.25 5.97 -12.69
CA THR A 339 -10.41 7.00 -12.03
C THR A 339 -8.92 6.85 -12.34
N GLN A 340 -8.44 5.64 -12.67
CA GLN A 340 -7.04 5.40 -13.01
C GLN A 340 -6.72 5.86 -14.44
N PRO A 341 -5.51 6.37 -14.75
CA PRO A 341 -4.49 6.83 -13.81
C PRO A 341 -4.98 8.04 -12.98
N PHE A 342 -4.71 8.02 -11.68
CA PHE A 342 -5.49 8.81 -10.72
C PHE A 342 -4.93 10.19 -10.40
N ARG A 343 -3.62 10.39 -10.54
CA ARG A 343 -2.94 11.62 -10.10
C ARG A 343 -3.57 12.90 -10.62
N LYS A 344 -3.92 12.95 -11.91
CA LYS A 344 -4.59 14.11 -12.50
C LYS A 344 -5.93 14.41 -11.84
N LEU A 345 -6.73 13.38 -11.56
CA LEU A 345 -8.01 13.52 -10.87
C LEU A 345 -7.80 13.90 -9.41
N HIS A 346 -6.91 13.21 -8.69
CA HIS A 346 -6.57 13.52 -7.30
C HIS A 346 -6.24 15.01 -7.11
N ASP A 347 -5.28 15.51 -7.90
CA ASP A 347 -4.82 16.90 -7.79
C ASP A 347 -5.94 17.88 -8.13
N ALA A 348 -6.80 17.57 -9.11
CA ALA A 348 -7.96 18.37 -9.46
C ALA A 348 -9.03 18.43 -8.36
N LEU A 349 -9.31 17.31 -7.68
CA LEU A 349 -10.25 17.28 -6.57
C LEU A 349 -9.72 18.10 -5.38
N VAL A 350 -8.45 17.89 -5.01
CA VAL A 350 -7.80 18.59 -3.89
C VAL A 350 -7.73 20.09 -4.15
N ALA A 351 -7.31 20.51 -5.34
CA ALA A 351 -7.24 21.93 -5.72
C ALA A 351 -8.60 22.64 -5.65
N ASN A 352 -9.69 21.90 -5.84
CA ASN A 352 -11.05 22.42 -5.77
C ASN A 352 -11.74 22.24 -4.41
N GLY A 353 -10.99 21.80 -3.38
CA GLY A 353 -11.51 21.61 -2.02
C GLY A 353 -12.48 20.44 -1.86
N ILE A 354 -12.49 19.50 -2.82
CA ILE A 354 -13.23 18.24 -2.73
C ILE A 354 -12.32 17.24 -2.04
N PHE A 355 -12.76 16.73 -0.89
CA PHE A 355 -11.93 15.87 -0.05
C PHE A 355 -12.37 14.41 -0.04
N CYS A 356 -13.45 14.04 -0.74
CA CYS A 356 -13.98 12.68 -0.78
C CYS A 356 -14.20 12.17 -2.21
N GLU A 357 -13.75 10.94 -2.48
CA GLU A 357 -13.95 10.17 -3.70
C GLU A 357 -14.71 8.86 -3.35
N THR A 358 -15.49 8.30 -4.29
CA THR A 358 -16.29 7.08 -4.07
C THR A 358 -16.50 6.27 -5.36
N SER A 359 -15.42 6.01 -6.08
CA SER A 359 -15.45 5.21 -7.32
C SER A 359 -14.82 3.82 -7.15
N VAL A 360 -14.04 3.59 -6.09
CA VAL A 360 -13.35 2.32 -5.88
C VAL A 360 -14.31 1.30 -5.23
N TYR A 361 -14.31 0.07 -5.73
CA TYR A 361 -15.00 -1.05 -5.09
C TYR A 361 -14.13 -2.30 -5.08
N ALA A 362 -14.18 -3.05 -3.98
CA ALA A 362 -13.23 -4.11 -3.73
C ALA A 362 -13.32 -5.26 -4.74
N GLY A 363 -12.22 -5.49 -5.47
CA GLY A 363 -12.11 -6.55 -6.46
C GLY A 363 -12.65 -6.20 -7.84
N GLY A 364 -13.07 -4.95 -8.07
CA GLY A 364 -13.57 -4.50 -9.36
C GLY A 364 -12.52 -4.54 -10.46
N VAL A 365 -12.82 -5.12 -11.63
CA VAL A 365 -11.90 -5.10 -12.78
C VAL A 365 -12.71 -4.90 -14.06
N SER A 366 -12.29 -3.95 -14.91
CA SER A 366 -12.85 -3.76 -16.24
C SER A 366 -11.76 -3.33 -17.21
N SER A 367 -11.40 -4.21 -18.15
CA SER A 367 -10.48 -3.88 -19.24
C SER A 367 -11.09 -2.88 -20.22
N GLU A 368 -12.40 -2.99 -20.47
CA GLU A 368 -13.15 -2.10 -21.36
C GLU A 368 -13.17 -0.65 -20.85
N ARG A 369 -13.44 -0.47 -19.54
CA ARG A 369 -13.46 0.86 -18.89
C ARG A 369 -12.09 1.30 -18.38
N GLY A 370 -11.13 0.38 -18.36
CA GLY A 370 -9.72 0.59 -18.07
C GLY A 370 -9.38 0.90 -16.61
N TYR A 371 -10.02 0.18 -15.68
CA TYR A 371 -9.67 0.21 -14.25
C TYR A 371 -9.45 -1.20 -13.69
N ASP A 372 -8.59 -1.28 -12.68
CA ASP A 372 -8.35 -2.48 -11.86
C ASP A 372 -8.29 -2.08 -10.39
N TYR A 373 -9.31 -2.49 -9.64
CA TYR A 373 -9.52 -2.29 -8.20
C TYR A 373 -9.27 -3.58 -7.38
N SER A 374 -8.47 -4.51 -7.91
CA SER A 374 -8.12 -5.76 -7.23
C SER A 374 -7.27 -5.57 -5.97
N LEU A 375 -6.58 -4.44 -5.83
CA LEU A 375 -5.78 -4.06 -4.66
C LEU A 375 -6.52 -3.14 -3.69
N ALA A 376 -7.78 -2.80 -3.95
CA ALA A 376 -8.57 -1.89 -3.11
C ALA A 376 -8.52 -2.26 -1.63
N TYR A 377 -8.20 -1.26 -0.80
CA TYR A 377 -7.87 -1.44 0.61
C TYR A 377 -8.97 -2.15 1.42
N SER A 378 -10.22 -1.69 1.29
CA SER A 378 -11.39 -2.23 1.98
C SER A 378 -12.66 -1.95 1.18
N SER A 379 -13.72 -2.73 1.41
CA SER A 379 -15.06 -2.47 0.84
C SER A 379 -16.00 -1.71 1.78
N HIS A 380 -15.58 -1.44 3.02
CA HIS A 380 -16.46 -0.83 4.03
C HIS A 380 -15.69 0.00 5.08
N ARG A 381 -14.43 0.30 4.81
CA ARG A 381 -13.60 1.19 5.65
C ARG A 381 -13.02 2.30 4.78
N PRO A 382 -13.15 3.56 5.20
CA PRO A 382 -12.49 4.68 4.53
C PRO A 382 -10.98 4.59 4.71
N TYR A 383 -10.25 5.21 3.79
CA TYR A 383 -8.81 5.39 3.86
C TYR A 383 -8.41 6.66 3.12
N PHE A 384 -7.25 7.22 3.45
CA PHE A 384 -6.68 8.28 2.61
C PHE A 384 -6.17 7.66 1.31
N ALA A 385 -6.66 8.15 0.18
CA ALA A 385 -6.33 7.65 -1.15
C ALA A 385 -4.92 8.10 -1.54
N ASN A 386 -4.08 7.16 -1.96
CA ASN A 386 -2.77 7.50 -2.51
C ASN A 386 -2.96 8.33 -3.81
N PRO A 387 -2.19 9.42 -4.02
CA PRO A 387 -2.32 10.27 -5.19
C PRO A 387 -2.12 9.55 -6.53
N TYR A 388 -1.40 8.42 -6.55
CA TYR A 388 -1.10 7.69 -7.79
C TYR A 388 -2.07 6.55 -8.08
N ASP A 389 -2.55 5.87 -7.04
CA ASP A 389 -3.49 4.75 -7.16
C ASP A 389 -4.51 4.80 -6.00
N PRO A 390 -5.80 5.04 -6.29
CA PRO A 390 -6.82 5.26 -5.27
C PRO A 390 -7.13 3.99 -4.46
N GLN A 391 -6.59 2.85 -4.86
CA GLN A 391 -6.68 1.59 -4.12
C GLN A 391 -5.76 1.55 -2.89
N LEU A 392 -4.67 2.32 -2.92
CA LEU A 392 -3.59 2.25 -1.96
C LEU A 392 -3.75 3.34 -0.89
N LYS A 393 -3.12 3.12 0.27
CA LYS A 393 -3.10 4.12 1.35
C LYS A 393 -2.10 5.22 1.04
N ALA A 394 -2.50 6.46 1.22
CA ALA A 394 -1.59 7.59 1.16
C ALA A 394 -0.56 7.53 2.30
N PRO A 395 0.72 7.84 2.04
CA PRO A 395 1.67 8.13 3.10
C PRO A 395 1.24 9.38 3.89
N PRO A 396 1.74 9.58 5.12
CA PRO A 396 1.33 10.68 5.98
C PRO A 396 1.41 12.09 5.37
N SER A 397 2.40 12.36 4.51
CA SER A 397 2.54 13.66 3.82
C SER A 397 1.46 13.93 2.75
N GLU A 398 0.68 12.91 2.35
CA GLU A 398 -0.23 12.95 1.20
C GLU A 398 -1.71 12.68 1.60
N GLN A 399 -2.07 12.84 2.87
CA GLN A 399 -3.42 12.55 3.40
C GLN A 399 -4.43 13.68 3.11
N SER A 400 -4.64 14.03 1.84
CA SER A 400 -5.54 15.11 1.40
C SER A 400 -6.92 14.67 0.94
N LEU A 401 -7.05 13.44 0.42
CA LEU A 401 -8.29 12.91 -0.17
C LEU A 401 -8.68 11.59 0.52
N ILE A 402 -9.94 11.46 0.93
CA ILE A 402 -10.47 10.18 1.44
C ILE A 402 -11.14 9.40 0.31
N GLU A 403 -10.90 8.10 0.28
CA GLU A 403 -11.68 7.15 -0.51
C GLU A 403 -12.77 6.54 0.37
N LEU A 404 -14.03 6.70 -0.03
CA LEU A 404 -15.19 6.00 0.51
C LEU A 404 -15.58 4.87 -0.45
N PRO A 405 -15.06 3.64 -0.23
CA PRO A 405 -15.26 2.57 -1.18
C PRO A 405 -16.73 2.17 -1.27
N VAL A 406 -17.19 1.88 -2.49
CA VAL A 406 -18.51 1.31 -2.73
C VAL A 406 -18.58 -0.09 -2.12
N PHE A 407 -19.67 -0.34 -1.40
CA PHE A 407 -19.87 -1.59 -0.68
C PHE A 407 -19.99 -2.78 -1.64
N THR A 408 -19.26 -3.85 -1.32
CA THR A 408 -19.33 -5.13 -2.03
C THR A 408 -19.73 -6.23 -1.06
N TYR A 409 -20.81 -6.97 -1.36
CA TYR A 409 -21.26 -8.08 -0.52
C TYR A 409 -20.36 -9.31 -0.68
N GLU A 410 -19.96 -9.61 -1.92
CA GLU A 410 -18.92 -10.58 -2.28
C GLU A 410 -17.82 -9.86 -3.08
N TRP A 411 -16.62 -10.44 -3.14
CA TRP A 411 -15.50 -9.86 -3.89
C TRP A 411 -15.88 -9.66 -5.37
N ASN A 412 -15.59 -8.49 -5.95
CA ASN A 412 -15.99 -8.10 -7.31
C ASN A 412 -17.52 -8.00 -7.53
N GLN A 413 -18.32 -8.03 -6.47
CA GLN A 413 -19.78 -7.85 -6.55
C GLN A 413 -20.18 -6.57 -5.84
N ARG A 414 -20.20 -5.45 -6.59
CA ARG A 414 -20.75 -4.18 -6.12
C ARG A 414 -22.23 -4.33 -5.79
N TRP A 415 -22.63 -3.67 -4.72
CA TRP A 415 -24.00 -3.74 -4.22
C TRP A 415 -24.87 -2.66 -4.87
N SER A 416 -26.04 -3.00 -5.42
CA SER A 416 -27.00 -2.00 -5.96
C SER A 416 -28.46 -2.22 -5.54
N LEU A 417 -29.29 -1.16 -5.57
CA LEU A 417 -30.75 -1.24 -5.36
C LEU A 417 -31.52 -1.72 -6.62
N ASP A 418 -30.81 -1.94 -7.72
CA ASP A 418 -31.38 -2.16 -9.04
C ASP A 418 -31.83 -3.63 -9.22
N GLY A 419 -32.91 -3.86 -9.96
CA GLY A 419 -33.48 -5.19 -10.20
C GLY A 419 -33.79 -5.94 -8.89
N GLU A 420 -33.68 -7.27 -8.90
CA GLU A 420 -34.02 -8.12 -7.73
C GLU A 420 -33.18 -7.84 -6.47
N GLU A 421 -32.06 -7.12 -6.59
CA GLU A 421 -31.20 -6.78 -5.45
C GLU A 421 -31.88 -5.81 -4.47
N GLY A 422 -32.69 -4.87 -4.99
CA GLY A 422 -33.52 -4.01 -4.15
C GLY A 422 -34.48 -4.78 -3.24
N LYS A 423 -34.97 -5.95 -3.67
CA LYS A 423 -35.84 -6.81 -2.82
C LYS A 423 -35.08 -7.49 -1.70
N ARG A 424 -33.79 -7.76 -1.88
CA ARG A 424 -32.96 -8.59 -0.98
C ARG A 424 -32.04 -7.78 -0.08
N PHE A 425 -31.98 -6.46 -0.24
CA PHE A 425 -30.94 -5.63 0.39
C PHE A 425 -30.87 -5.77 1.90
N ALA A 426 -31.98 -5.56 2.62
CA ALA A 426 -31.94 -5.55 4.08
C ALA A 426 -31.58 -6.94 4.60
N THR A 427 -32.07 -7.99 3.93
CA THR A 427 -31.73 -9.38 4.26
C THR A 427 -30.24 -9.65 4.10
N ARG A 428 -29.62 -9.23 2.99
CA ARG A 428 -28.17 -9.43 2.76
C ARG A 428 -27.33 -8.64 3.75
N LEU A 429 -27.63 -7.36 3.96
CA LEU A 429 -26.86 -6.51 4.84
C LEU A 429 -26.94 -7.00 6.31
N LEU A 430 -28.14 -7.34 6.80
CA LEU A 430 -28.30 -7.95 8.13
C LEU A 430 -27.56 -9.29 8.25
N SER A 431 -27.63 -10.14 7.22
CA SER A 431 -26.90 -11.40 7.17
C SER A 431 -25.38 -11.19 7.24
N PHE A 432 -24.86 -10.22 6.49
CA PHE A 432 -23.45 -9.85 6.49
C PHE A 432 -22.98 -9.42 7.90
N VAL A 433 -23.67 -8.45 8.50
CA VAL A 433 -23.34 -7.93 9.83
C VAL A 433 -23.39 -9.03 10.89
N ASN A 434 -24.47 -9.84 10.89
CA ASN A 434 -24.61 -10.94 11.85
C ASN A 434 -23.54 -12.03 11.66
N LYS A 435 -23.13 -12.32 10.42
CA LYS A 435 -22.03 -13.26 10.14
C LYS A 435 -20.70 -12.71 10.64
N ALA A 436 -20.41 -11.42 10.45
CA ALA A 436 -19.20 -10.78 10.94
C ALA A 436 -19.09 -10.82 12.48
N GLU A 437 -20.20 -10.63 13.20
CA GLU A 437 -20.24 -10.75 14.66
C GLU A 437 -19.97 -12.19 15.16
N SER A 438 -20.26 -13.22 14.36
CA SER A 438 -20.12 -14.63 14.74
C SER A 438 -18.68 -15.19 14.65
N ALA A 439 -17.68 -14.39 14.26
CA ALA A 439 -16.30 -14.84 14.09
C ALA A 439 -15.66 -15.42 15.38
N PRO A 440 -14.72 -16.39 15.27
CA PRO A 440 -14.41 -17.33 16.36
C PRO A 440 -13.68 -16.74 17.58
N GLY A 441 -13.65 -17.49 18.67
CA GLY A 441 -12.87 -17.18 19.89
C GLY A 441 -11.36 -17.41 19.74
N SER A 442 -10.59 -17.04 20.78
CA SER A 442 -9.12 -17.15 20.83
C SER A 442 -8.61 -18.60 20.66
N GLU A 443 -9.34 -19.60 21.14
CA GLU A 443 -9.02 -21.03 20.94
C GLU A 443 -9.24 -21.51 19.49
N ASP A 444 -10.32 -21.08 18.85
CA ASP A 444 -10.60 -21.42 17.45
C ASP A 444 -9.59 -20.77 16.50
N TYR A 445 -9.09 -19.58 16.85
CA TYR A 445 -8.00 -18.94 16.14
C TYR A 445 -6.71 -19.78 16.20
N ARG A 446 -6.34 -20.29 17.39
CA ARG A 446 -5.17 -21.19 17.55
C ARG A 446 -5.34 -22.51 16.77
N ARG A 447 -6.54 -23.09 16.76
CA ARG A 447 -6.85 -24.29 15.95
C ARG A 447 -6.76 -24.02 14.45
N ARG A 448 -7.26 -22.86 13.97
CA ARG A 448 -7.16 -22.46 12.56
C ARG A 448 -5.71 -22.20 12.13
N GLN A 449 -4.89 -21.60 12.99
CA GLN A 449 -3.44 -21.47 12.82
C GLN A 449 -2.77 -22.85 12.66
N TRP A 450 -3.07 -23.79 13.54
CA TRP A 450 -2.53 -25.16 13.48
C TRP A 450 -2.96 -25.91 12.20
N LEU A 451 -4.24 -25.80 11.80
CA LEU A 451 -4.76 -26.36 10.54
C LEU A 451 -4.10 -25.74 9.30
N LYS A 452 -3.78 -24.44 9.31
CA LYS A 452 -3.04 -23.78 8.22
C LYS A 452 -1.64 -24.38 8.06
N SER A 453 -0.95 -24.58 9.17
CA SER A 453 0.38 -25.19 9.19
C SER A 453 0.32 -26.62 8.63
N ALA A 454 -0.68 -27.42 9.01
CA ALA A 454 -0.85 -28.79 8.51
C ALA A 454 -1.23 -28.85 7.02
N LEU A 455 -2.17 -28.02 6.56
CA LEU A 455 -2.59 -27.98 5.14
C LEU A 455 -1.48 -27.44 4.22
N SER A 456 -0.66 -26.50 4.70
CA SER A 456 0.53 -26.03 3.96
C SER A 456 1.60 -27.12 3.79
N ALA A 457 1.64 -28.12 4.68
CA ALA A 457 2.50 -29.29 4.56
C ALA A 457 1.92 -30.31 3.55
N ALA A 458 0.60 -30.48 3.51
CA ALA A 458 -0.07 -31.37 2.56
C ALA A 458 -0.08 -30.81 1.13
N HIS A 459 -0.26 -29.49 0.97
CA HIS A 459 -0.30 -28.81 -0.34
C HIS A 459 1.05 -28.88 -1.09
N ARG A 460 2.17 -29.06 -0.37
CA ARG A 460 3.51 -29.25 -0.95
C ARG A 460 3.69 -30.56 -1.74
N ARG A 461 2.77 -31.52 -1.61
CA ARG A 461 2.88 -32.83 -2.28
C ARG A 461 2.15 -32.92 -3.62
N LEU A 462 1.39 -31.90 -4.03
CA LEU A 462 0.49 -32.00 -5.19
C LEU A 462 0.53 -30.73 -6.05
N THR A 463 1.51 -30.62 -6.94
CA THR A 463 1.50 -29.71 -8.11
C THR A 463 2.52 -30.22 -9.13
N PRO A 464 2.11 -30.79 -10.29
CA PRO A 464 1.84 -29.94 -11.47
C PRO A 464 0.78 -30.53 -12.42
N ALA A 465 -0.48 -30.63 -12.01
CA ALA A 465 -1.58 -30.90 -12.92
C ALA A 465 -2.84 -30.17 -12.46
N HIS A 466 -3.59 -29.65 -13.44
CA HIS A 466 -4.94 -29.06 -13.35
C HIS A 466 -5.06 -27.53 -13.27
N ARG A 467 -5.05 -26.89 -14.46
CA ARG A 467 -5.84 -25.68 -14.74
C ARG A 467 -7.34 -25.96 -14.97
N GLY A 468 -7.77 -27.22 -15.00
CA GLY A 468 -9.16 -27.63 -15.26
C GLY A 468 -10.01 -27.98 -14.02
N LEU A 469 -9.46 -27.97 -12.81
CA LEU A 469 -10.19 -28.34 -11.58
C LEU A 469 -10.81 -27.14 -10.83
N HIS A 470 -10.74 -25.93 -11.37
CA HIS A 470 -11.18 -24.70 -10.70
C HIS A 470 -12.69 -24.65 -10.37
N SER A 471 -13.50 -25.54 -10.95
CA SER A 471 -14.94 -25.65 -10.66
C SER A 471 -15.31 -26.59 -9.51
N LEU A 472 -14.35 -27.34 -8.94
CA LEU A 472 -14.63 -28.40 -7.94
C LEU A 472 -14.09 -28.13 -6.52
N LEU A 473 -13.47 -26.98 -6.27
CA LEU A 473 -13.01 -26.58 -4.94
C LEU A 473 -14.17 -26.06 -4.06
N PRO A 474 -14.43 -26.61 -2.85
CA PRO A 474 -15.50 -26.14 -1.98
C PRO A 474 -15.19 -24.78 -1.33
N ARG A 475 -16.20 -23.89 -1.28
CA ARG A 475 -16.24 -22.54 -0.64
C ARG A 475 -15.56 -22.42 0.74
N LYS A 476 -15.31 -23.52 1.45
CA LYS A 476 -14.70 -23.57 2.79
C LYS A 476 -13.16 -23.34 2.82
N LEU A 477 -12.41 -23.58 1.74
CA LEU A 477 -10.99 -23.20 1.64
C LEU A 477 -10.84 -21.69 1.37
N THR A 478 -11.78 -21.14 0.61
CA THR A 478 -11.93 -19.70 0.36
C THR A 478 -12.17 -18.95 1.67
N ASP A 479 -13.11 -19.41 2.50
CA ASP A 479 -13.37 -18.83 3.84
C ASP A 479 -12.21 -19.08 4.85
N PHE A 480 -11.41 -20.12 4.69
CA PHE A 480 -10.21 -20.35 5.53
C PHE A 480 -9.06 -19.38 5.19
N MET A 481 -9.03 -18.91 3.93
CA MET A 481 -8.16 -17.84 3.42
C MET A 481 -8.73 -16.42 3.52
N THR A 482 -9.98 -16.22 3.98
CA THR A 482 -10.63 -14.90 4.14
C THR A 482 -10.05 -14.02 5.27
N GLY A 483 -8.72 -13.95 5.35
CA GLY A 483 -8.02 -12.73 5.73
C GLY A 483 -7.89 -12.55 7.23
N PHE A 484 -6.86 -13.20 7.78
CA PHE A 484 -6.43 -13.05 9.17
C PHE A 484 -6.38 -11.58 9.60
N GLU A 485 -7.21 -11.30 10.61
CA GLU A 485 -7.24 -10.15 11.52
C GLU A 485 -7.33 -8.78 10.85
N GLN A 486 -8.58 -8.36 10.61
CA GLN A 486 -9.09 -7.00 10.76
C GLN A 486 -8.03 -6.07 11.39
N GLU A 487 -7.25 -5.39 10.56
CA GLU A 487 -6.54 -4.18 10.96
C GLU A 487 -7.57 -3.29 11.66
N ASN A 488 -7.47 -3.23 12.99
CA ASN A 488 -8.22 -2.38 13.89
C ASN A 488 -9.73 -2.30 13.57
N LEU A 489 -10.48 -3.19 14.23
CA LEU A 489 -11.93 -3.08 14.45
C LEU A 489 -12.41 -1.70 14.93
N ALA A 490 -11.50 -0.80 15.34
CA ALA A 490 -11.75 0.58 15.71
C ALA A 490 -12.57 1.32 14.64
N GLY A 491 -13.60 2.04 15.09
CA GLY A 491 -14.39 2.94 14.26
C GLY A 491 -15.65 2.32 13.63
N HIS A 492 -16.41 3.14 12.91
CA HIS A 492 -17.70 2.77 12.33
C HIS A 492 -17.55 1.91 11.08
N GLU A 493 -18.60 1.18 10.72
CA GLU A 493 -18.67 0.48 9.43
C GLU A 493 -19.43 1.34 8.42
N PHE A 494 -18.86 1.48 7.22
CA PHE A 494 -19.33 2.39 6.20
C PHE A 494 -19.86 1.58 5.02
N PHE A 495 -21.14 1.76 4.68
CA PHE A 495 -21.82 1.08 3.59
C PHE A 495 -22.27 2.11 2.57
N VAL A 496 -21.42 2.40 1.57
CA VAL A 496 -21.81 3.20 0.41
C VAL A 496 -22.51 2.30 -0.59
N MET A 497 -23.81 2.52 -0.74
CA MET A 497 -24.70 1.74 -1.60
C MET A 497 -25.02 2.53 -2.86
N ILE A 498 -24.94 1.88 -4.02
CA ILE A 498 -25.19 2.53 -5.31
C ILE A 498 -26.57 2.17 -5.87
N SER A 499 -27.09 3.03 -6.73
CA SER A 499 -28.27 2.78 -7.57
C SER A 499 -28.27 3.81 -8.70
N HIS A 500 -29.12 3.61 -9.69
CA HIS A 500 -29.32 4.57 -10.77
C HIS A 500 -30.79 4.96 -10.85
N SER A 501 -31.08 6.22 -11.21
CA SER A 501 -32.48 6.64 -11.41
C SER A 501 -33.18 5.85 -12.52
N LYS A 502 -32.41 5.45 -13.54
CA LYS A 502 -32.86 4.74 -14.75
C LYS A 502 -33.03 3.22 -14.59
N ALA A 503 -32.80 2.69 -13.38
CA ALA A 503 -32.84 1.25 -13.13
C ALA A 503 -34.26 0.69 -13.00
N ASP A 504 -34.38 -0.64 -13.05
CA ASP A 504 -35.63 -1.34 -12.67
C ASP A 504 -35.75 -1.39 -11.14
N LEU A 505 -36.37 -0.35 -10.56
CA LEU A 505 -36.46 -0.16 -9.11
C LEU A 505 -37.74 -0.78 -8.55
N HIS A 506 -37.60 -1.68 -7.57
CA HIS A 506 -38.75 -2.23 -6.84
C HIS A 506 -39.10 -1.36 -5.63
N PHE A 507 -39.74 -0.22 -5.88
CA PHE A 507 -40.08 0.81 -4.89
C PHE A 507 -40.70 0.29 -3.58
N ASP A 508 -41.71 -0.58 -3.65
CA ASP A 508 -42.35 -1.14 -2.44
C ASP A 508 -41.39 -2.00 -1.61
N ALA A 509 -40.52 -2.75 -2.29
CA ALA A 509 -39.53 -3.57 -1.63
C ALA A 509 -38.42 -2.71 -1.01
N ILE A 510 -38.04 -1.62 -1.69
CA ILE A 510 -37.09 -0.63 -1.17
C ILE A 510 -37.64 0.00 0.11
N ALA A 511 -38.89 0.50 0.08
CA ALA A 511 -39.56 1.09 1.24
C ALA A 511 -39.63 0.11 2.43
N LYS A 512 -40.06 -1.13 2.17
CA LYS A 512 -40.12 -2.19 3.20
C LYS A 512 -38.76 -2.46 3.82
N ASN A 513 -37.71 -2.50 3.00
CA ASN A 513 -36.37 -2.80 3.46
C ASN A 513 -35.72 -1.59 4.19
N PHE A 514 -36.03 -0.34 3.81
CA PHE A 514 -35.63 0.86 4.57
C PHE A 514 -36.21 0.81 5.97
N ARG A 515 -37.53 0.57 6.08
CA ARG A 515 -38.21 0.40 7.35
C ARG A 515 -37.57 -0.68 8.22
N ARG A 516 -37.24 -1.82 7.60
CA ARG A 516 -36.60 -2.95 8.28
C ARG A 516 -35.23 -2.60 8.84
N LEU A 517 -34.36 -1.94 8.07
CA LEU A 517 -33.04 -1.54 8.57
C LEU A 517 -33.15 -0.41 9.61
N LYS A 518 -34.05 0.56 9.40
CA LYS A 518 -34.25 1.67 10.33
C LYS A 518 -34.81 1.22 11.69
N ALA A 519 -35.58 0.15 11.72
CA ALA A 519 -36.05 -0.46 12.97
C ALA A 519 -34.92 -1.13 13.77
N ASP A 520 -33.77 -1.43 13.16
CA ASP A 520 -32.60 -1.97 13.84
C ASP A 520 -31.66 -0.80 14.22
N ALA A 521 -31.60 -0.50 15.51
CA ALA A 521 -30.85 0.64 16.06
C ALA A 521 -29.34 0.62 15.78
N ARG A 522 -28.79 -0.46 15.21
CA ARG A 522 -27.37 -0.50 14.79
C ARG A 522 -27.12 0.25 13.47
N PHE A 523 -28.15 0.43 12.64
CA PHE A 523 -28.01 1.10 11.34
C PHE A 523 -28.42 2.57 11.41
N GLU A 524 -27.61 3.42 10.78
CA GLU A 524 -27.88 4.84 10.65
C GLU A 524 -27.79 5.25 9.18
N PHE A 525 -28.85 5.87 8.65
CA PHE A 525 -28.86 6.41 7.30
C PHE A 525 -28.34 7.84 7.29
N LEU A 526 -27.30 8.07 6.49
CA LEU A 526 -26.64 9.36 6.32
C LEU A 526 -26.63 9.77 4.86
N THR A 527 -26.44 11.05 4.60
CA THR A 527 -25.99 11.49 3.28
C THR A 527 -24.52 11.12 3.06
N LEU A 528 -24.06 11.12 1.82
CA LEU A 528 -22.66 10.86 1.50
C LEU A 528 -21.75 11.94 2.13
N SER A 529 -22.18 13.21 2.13
CA SER A 529 -21.42 14.30 2.77
C SER A 529 -21.31 14.12 4.30
N GLU A 530 -22.39 13.73 4.97
CA GLU A 530 -22.38 13.43 6.40
C GLU A 530 -21.46 12.25 6.71
N MET A 531 -21.54 11.19 5.90
CA MET A 531 -20.67 10.02 6.01
C MET A 531 -19.20 10.38 5.79
N ALA A 532 -18.89 11.19 4.78
CA ALA A 532 -17.54 11.65 4.47
C ALA A 532 -16.94 12.49 5.60
N ALA A 533 -17.73 13.37 6.23
CA ALA A 533 -17.29 14.15 7.38
C ALA A 533 -16.93 13.25 8.58
N ILE A 534 -17.77 12.26 8.89
CA ILE A 534 -17.51 11.29 9.96
C ILE A 534 -16.25 10.47 9.65
N ALA A 535 -16.11 9.98 8.41
CA ALA A 535 -14.95 9.23 7.97
C ALA A 535 -13.65 10.05 8.10
N LEU A 536 -13.67 11.31 7.68
CA LEU A 536 -12.52 12.20 7.76
C LEU A 536 -12.09 12.45 9.22
N GLU A 537 -13.05 12.72 10.12
CA GLU A 537 -12.75 12.89 11.54
C GLU A 537 -12.23 11.59 12.17
N GLU A 538 -12.78 10.43 11.80
CA GLU A 538 -12.30 9.13 12.29
C GLU A 538 -10.85 8.86 11.86
N LEU A 539 -10.54 9.12 10.58
CA LEU A 539 -9.19 8.96 10.04
C LEU A 539 -8.19 9.95 10.68
N LYS A 540 -8.57 11.22 10.82
CA LYS A 540 -7.73 12.24 11.48
C LYS A 540 -7.51 11.94 12.95
N ALA A 541 -8.55 11.51 13.67
CA ALA A 541 -8.44 11.12 15.07
C ALA A 541 -7.52 9.90 15.23
N ARG A 542 -7.58 8.94 14.30
CA ARG A 542 -6.66 7.80 14.27
C ARG A 542 -5.22 8.25 13.99
N ALA A 543 -4.99 9.15 13.03
CA ALA A 543 -3.67 9.70 12.77
C ALA A 543 -3.08 10.43 13.99
N ARG A 544 -3.88 11.27 14.65
CA ARG A 544 -3.49 11.95 15.91
C ARG A 544 -3.17 10.98 17.04
N ARG A 545 -3.99 9.93 17.22
CA ARG A 545 -3.73 8.88 18.23
C ARG A 545 -2.45 8.12 17.94
N ASN A 546 -2.18 7.77 16.69
CA ASN A 546 -0.94 7.11 16.32
C ASN A 546 0.27 7.99 16.65
N ALA A 547 0.21 9.29 16.35
CA ALA A 547 1.28 10.23 16.70
C ALA A 547 1.47 10.38 18.22
N LEU A 548 0.38 10.45 19.01
CA LEU A 548 0.46 10.54 20.47
C LEU A 548 0.91 9.23 21.13
N GLU A 549 0.51 8.07 20.62
CA GLU A 549 1.02 6.77 21.08
C GLU A 549 2.52 6.62 20.78
N GLU A 550 3.03 7.26 19.73
CA GLU A 550 4.47 7.37 19.46
C GLU A 550 5.21 8.31 20.44
N ASP A 551 4.52 9.30 21.02
CA ASP A 551 5.09 10.23 22.01
C ASP A 551 5.00 9.72 23.47
N GLU A 552 3.87 9.10 23.87
CA GLU A 552 3.60 8.69 25.28
C GLU A 552 4.21 7.34 25.64
N HIS A 553 4.32 6.46 24.67
CA HIS A 553 5.35 5.44 24.70
C HIS A 553 6.32 5.93 23.63
N PRO A 554 7.43 6.59 24.00
CA PRO A 554 8.64 6.23 23.35
C PRO A 554 8.79 4.77 23.75
N VAL A 555 8.11 3.88 23.00
CA VAL A 555 8.74 2.68 22.55
C VAL A 555 10.09 3.27 22.18
N GLU A 556 11.11 2.95 22.97
CA GLU A 556 12.32 2.50 22.35
C GLU A 556 11.80 1.61 21.22
N LYS A 557 11.52 2.21 20.06
CA LYS A 557 11.76 1.59 18.80
C LYS A 557 13.27 1.38 18.98
N LYS A 558 13.63 0.31 19.69
CA LYS A 558 14.20 -0.82 19.00
C LYS A 558 13.38 -0.94 17.71
N TYR A 559 13.66 -0.06 16.74
CA TYR A 559 14.36 -0.48 15.56
C TYR A 559 15.29 -1.56 16.09
N GLN A 560 14.77 -2.78 16.22
CA GLN A 560 15.64 -3.90 16.09
C GLN A 560 16.09 -3.69 14.66
N ALA A 561 17.15 -2.89 14.49
CA ALA A 561 18.10 -3.10 13.43
C ALA A 561 18.25 -4.61 13.50
N ILE A 562 17.67 -5.29 12.52
CA ILE A 562 17.69 -6.74 12.53
C ILE A 562 19.18 -7.04 12.60
N LEU A 563 19.62 -7.53 13.76
CA LEU A 563 21.04 -7.70 14.05
C LEU A 563 21.60 -8.53 12.91
N GLY A 564 22.81 -8.24 12.45
CA GLY A 564 23.38 -8.84 11.23
C GLY A 564 23.21 -10.37 11.11
N GLU A 565 23.07 -11.08 12.24
CA GLU A 565 22.82 -12.52 12.33
C GLU A 565 21.34 -12.96 12.21
N GLU A 566 20.36 -12.11 12.54
CA GLU A 566 18.92 -12.37 12.36
C GLU A 566 18.38 -11.86 11.00
N ARG A 567 19.18 -11.07 10.27
CA ARG A 567 18.80 -10.53 8.96
C ARG A 567 18.95 -11.64 7.93
N ASN A 568 17.97 -11.79 7.04
CA ASN A 568 18.00 -12.86 6.03
C ASN A 568 19.14 -12.57 5.04
N GLU A 569 20.32 -13.15 5.27
CA GLU A 569 21.53 -12.94 4.45
C GLU A 569 21.25 -13.13 2.96
N ALA A 570 20.45 -14.14 2.59
CA ALA A 570 20.09 -14.40 1.20
C ALA A 570 19.34 -13.23 0.53
N GLN A 571 18.51 -12.52 1.29
CA GLN A 571 17.74 -11.37 0.81
C GLN A 571 18.65 -10.16 0.55
N SER A 572 19.46 -9.80 1.56
CA SER A 572 20.38 -8.66 1.47
C SER A 572 21.49 -8.94 0.46
N HIS A 573 22.03 -10.16 0.42
CA HIS A 573 23.02 -10.58 -0.58
C HIS A 573 22.49 -10.42 -2.01
N HIS A 574 21.24 -10.80 -2.27
CA HIS A 574 20.64 -10.60 -3.59
C HIS A 574 20.60 -9.12 -3.99
N LEU A 575 20.24 -8.22 -3.07
CA LEU A 575 20.26 -6.77 -3.32
C LEU A 575 21.70 -6.25 -3.52
N GLN A 576 22.66 -6.74 -2.75
CA GLN A 576 24.08 -6.37 -2.89
C GLN A 576 24.64 -6.77 -4.26
N GLU A 577 24.23 -7.92 -4.80
CA GLU A 577 24.56 -8.37 -6.16
C GLU A 577 23.96 -7.48 -7.26
N MET A 578 22.94 -6.67 -6.95
CA MET A 578 22.35 -5.72 -7.91
C MET A 578 23.17 -4.43 -8.04
N ILE A 579 24.09 -4.14 -7.12
CA ILE A 579 24.99 -2.98 -7.23
C ILE A 579 25.90 -3.19 -8.45
N PRO A 580 25.94 -2.26 -9.43
CA PRO A 580 26.90 -2.37 -10.52
C PRO A 580 28.34 -2.34 -9.99
N LEU A 581 29.23 -3.17 -10.55
CA LEU A 581 30.58 -3.31 -9.98
C LEU A 581 31.51 -2.15 -10.29
N ASP A 582 31.15 -1.34 -11.27
CA ASP A 582 31.86 -0.15 -11.72
C ASP A 582 31.55 1.10 -10.88
N ARG A 583 30.86 0.94 -9.74
CA ARG A 583 30.55 2.03 -8.81
C ARG A 583 31.68 2.21 -7.79
N GLY A 584 32.14 3.44 -7.59
CA GLY A 584 33.25 3.75 -6.67
C GLY A 584 32.79 4.22 -5.29
N GLN A 585 31.89 5.21 -5.24
CA GLN A 585 31.31 5.77 -4.02
C GLN A 585 29.85 5.34 -3.86
N VAL A 586 29.60 4.56 -2.82
CA VAL A 586 28.29 3.96 -2.54
C VAL A 586 27.77 4.47 -1.19
N LEU A 587 26.56 5.04 -1.20
CA LEU A 587 25.83 5.40 0.01
C LEU A 587 24.93 4.24 0.43
N ASP A 588 25.09 3.76 1.66
CA ASP A 588 24.15 2.84 2.33
C ASP A 588 23.13 3.68 3.11
N LEU A 589 21.94 3.86 2.54
CA LEU A 589 20.85 4.67 3.09
C LEU A 589 20.06 3.85 4.12
N GLY A 590 19.97 4.33 5.36
CA GLY A 590 19.42 3.57 6.48
C GLY A 590 20.37 2.45 6.93
N CYS A 591 21.65 2.77 7.10
CA CYS A 591 22.68 1.76 7.32
C CYS A 591 22.55 1.01 8.68
N GLY A 592 21.74 1.51 9.62
CA GLY A 592 21.63 0.99 10.96
C GLY A 592 23.01 0.86 11.63
N GLU A 593 23.33 -0.33 12.16
CA GLU A 593 24.62 -0.64 12.78
C GLU A 593 25.77 -0.91 11.78
N GLY A 594 25.55 -0.71 10.48
CA GLY A 594 26.59 -0.76 9.45
C GLY A 594 26.92 -2.15 8.87
N TYR A 595 26.11 -3.17 9.15
CA TYR A 595 26.35 -4.54 8.67
C TYR A 595 26.42 -4.65 7.14
N SER A 596 25.43 -4.10 6.42
CA SER A 596 25.39 -4.14 4.95
C SER A 596 26.58 -3.40 4.34
N SER A 597 26.89 -2.20 4.87
CA SER A 597 28.11 -1.47 4.51
C SER A 597 29.39 -2.30 4.65
N ALA A 598 29.57 -3.00 5.79
CA ALA A 598 30.74 -3.86 6.00
C ALA A 598 30.77 -5.03 5.01
N ARG A 599 29.63 -5.69 4.80
CA ARG A 599 29.53 -6.82 3.88
C ARG A 599 29.81 -6.44 2.43
N ILE A 600 29.28 -5.30 1.98
CA ILE A 600 29.55 -4.77 0.64
C ILE A 600 31.05 -4.46 0.49
N ALA A 601 31.67 -3.86 1.50
CA ALA A 601 33.11 -3.57 1.47
C ALA A 601 33.99 -4.84 1.48
N GLU A 602 33.55 -5.93 2.13
CA GLU A 602 34.21 -7.23 2.03
C GLU A 602 34.09 -7.85 0.64
N LEU A 603 32.88 -7.81 0.05
CA LEU A 603 32.61 -8.37 -1.27
C LEU A 603 33.29 -7.58 -2.39
N TYR A 604 33.30 -6.25 -2.27
CA TYR A 604 33.77 -5.31 -3.28
C TYR A 604 34.80 -4.35 -2.67
N PRO A 605 36.03 -4.82 -2.39
CA PRO A 605 37.03 -4.05 -1.65
C PRO A 605 37.51 -2.79 -2.38
N TRP A 606 37.20 -2.59 -3.66
CA TRP A 606 37.50 -1.34 -4.37
C TRP A 606 36.48 -0.22 -4.12
N MET A 607 35.31 -0.53 -3.56
CA MET A 607 34.27 0.45 -3.26
C MET A 607 34.56 1.22 -1.95
N ARG A 608 34.12 2.47 -1.90
CA ARG A 608 34.06 3.28 -0.67
C ARG A 608 32.61 3.42 -0.24
N LEU A 609 32.35 3.07 1.02
CA LEU A 609 31.02 3.02 1.60
C LEU A 609 30.84 4.19 2.57
N ILE A 610 29.68 4.85 2.45
CA ILE A 610 29.23 5.87 3.39
C ILE A 610 27.87 5.42 3.90
N GLY A 611 27.75 5.07 5.17
CA GLY A 611 26.46 4.74 5.78
C GLY A 611 25.79 5.96 6.38
N VAL A 612 24.49 6.14 6.14
CA VAL A 612 23.67 7.20 6.75
C VAL A 612 22.47 6.59 7.46
N ASP A 613 22.21 7.03 8.69
CA ASP A 613 21.04 6.63 9.47
C ASP A 613 20.61 7.76 10.41
N CYS A 614 19.32 7.85 10.74
CA CYS A 614 18.81 8.85 11.67
C CYS A 614 19.10 8.50 13.15
N GLY A 615 19.34 7.22 13.46
CA GLY A 615 19.66 6.73 14.79
C GLY A 615 21.10 7.02 15.19
N ALA A 616 21.34 8.10 15.93
CA ALA A 616 22.68 8.48 16.40
C ALA A 616 23.41 7.36 17.18
N ASP A 617 22.67 6.56 17.95
CA ASP A 617 23.22 5.38 18.65
C ASP A 617 23.65 4.27 17.70
N LEU A 618 22.90 4.02 16.63
CA LEU A 618 23.23 3.02 15.61
C LEU A 618 24.50 3.45 14.87
N ILE A 619 24.61 4.73 14.53
CA ILE A 619 25.82 5.31 13.92
C ILE A 619 27.04 5.17 14.83
N ARG A 620 26.92 5.46 16.14
CA ARG A 620 28.03 5.23 17.09
C ARG A 620 28.51 3.78 17.09
N GLN A 621 27.57 2.83 17.06
CA GLN A 621 27.90 1.40 17.01
C GLN A 621 28.55 1.00 15.68
N ALA A 622 28.01 1.48 14.55
CA ALA A 622 28.56 1.26 13.22
C ALA A 622 30.01 1.78 13.12
N GLN A 623 30.24 3.00 13.63
CA GLN A 623 31.57 3.60 13.70
C GLN A 623 32.53 2.75 14.53
N SER A 624 32.10 2.29 15.71
CA SER A 624 32.94 1.48 16.58
C SER A 624 33.28 0.09 16.01
N ARG A 625 32.40 -0.50 15.20
CA ARG A 625 32.56 -1.88 14.71
C ARG A 625 33.20 -1.96 13.32
N TYR A 626 32.85 -1.05 12.42
CA TYR A 626 33.13 -1.22 10.98
C TYR A 626 33.83 -0.02 10.33
N ALA A 627 34.02 1.11 11.02
CA ALA A 627 34.71 2.25 10.43
C ALA A 627 36.14 1.86 10.00
N SER A 628 36.53 2.29 8.81
CA SER A 628 37.84 2.03 8.23
C SER A 628 38.21 3.12 7.23
N ALA A 629 39.36 2.99 6.57
CA ALA A 629 39.73 3.89 5.48
C ALA A 629 38.73 3.87 4.29
N LYS A 630 37.91 2.81 4.17
CA LYS A 630 36.95 2.63 3.07
C LYS A 630 35.48 2.72 3.50
N ILE A 631 35.21 2.77 4.81
CA ILE A 631 33.85 2.79 5.35
C ILE A 631 33.73 3.93 6.37
N SER A 632 32.79 4.83 6.14
CA SER A 632 32.46 5.93 7.06
C SER A 632 30.96 5.94 7.37
N PHE A 633 30.57 6.53 8.50
CA PHE A 633 29.17 6.57 8.93
C PHE A 633 28.81 7.96 9.45
N LEU A 634 27.63 8.45 9.06
CA LEU A 634 27.13 9.78 9.36
C LEU A 634 25.67 9.70 9.85
N ALA A 635 25.31 10.54 10.81
CA ALA A 635 23.90 10.73 11.16
C ALA A 635 23.22 11.64 10.12
N GLY A 636 22.03 11.27 9.63
CA GLY A 636 21.31 12.06 8.63
C GLY A 636 19.88 11.58 8.37
N ASP A 637 19.09 12.45 7.73
CA ASP A 637 17.70 12.20 7.33
C ASP A 637 17.64 11.97 5.81
N PHE A 638 16.85 10.99 5.37
CA PHE A 638 16.67 10.65 3.96
C PHE A 638 16.13 11.84 3.14
N ALA A 639 15.35 12.73 3.76
CA ALA A 639 14.74 13.89 3.14
C ALA A 639 15.67 15.11 3.03
N VAL A 640 16.86 15.07 3.65
CA VAL A 640 17.91 16.09 3.55
C VAL A 640 19.29 15.43 3.73
N LEU A 641 19.87 14.95 2.63
CA LEU A 641 21.15 14.23 2.70
C LEU A 641 22.35 15.20 2.73
N PRO A 642 23.36 14.97 3.60
CA PRO A 642 24.50 15.87 3.79
C PRO A 642 25.59 15.73 2.70
N PHE A 643 25.18 15.57 1.44
CA PHE A 643 26.08 15.42 0.28
C PHE A 643 25.80 16.49 -0.76
N SER A 644 26.83 16.89 -1.49
CA SER A 644 26.67 17.78 -2.65
C SER A 644 25.97 17.06 -3.80
N ASP A 645 25.35 17.84 -4.68
CA ASP A 645 24.74 17.34 -5.90
C ASP A 645 25.76 16.54 -6.72
N GLY A 646 25.34 15.41 -7.29
CA GLY A 646 26.19 14.61 -8.18
C GLY A 646 27.49 14.12 -7.55
N SER A 647 27.49 13.77 -6.26
CA SER A 647 28.69 13.30 -5.55
C SER A 647 28.83 11.78 -5.52
N LEU A 648 27.72 11.03 -5.60
CA LEU A 648 27.70 9.58 -5.38
C LEU A 648 27.48 8.80 -6.67
N ASP A 649 28.11 7.62 -6.77
CA ASP A 649 27.95 6.72 -7.93
C ASP A 649 26.76 5.77 -7.77
N CYS A 650 26.41 5.44 -6.51
CA CYS A 650 25.32 4.54 -6.16
C CYS A 650 24.70 4.92 -4.81
N VAL A 651 23.38 4.77 -4.70
CA VAL A 651 22.66 4.74 -3.43
C VAL A 651 22.06 3.34 -3.28
N PHE A 652 22.43 2.66 -2.22
CA PHE A 652 21.92 1.36 -1.80
C PHE A 652 20.94 1.56 -0.65
N ALA A 653 19.73 1.01 -0.76
CA ALA A 653 18.64 1.21 0.19
C ALA A 653 17.93 -0.12 0.50
N ASP A 654 18.31 -0.76 1.60
CA ASP A 654 17.80 -2.08 1.99
C ASP A 654 16.72 -1.96 3.06
N ASN A 655 15.44 -2.06 2.65
CA ASN A 655 14.26 -1.99 3.52
C ASN A 655 14.24 -0.71 4.39
N VAL A 656 14.43 0.45 3.75
CA VAL A 656 14.47 1.76 4.42
C VAL A 656 13.43 2.75 3.87
N LEU A 657 13.14 2.73 2.57
CA LEU A 657 12.34 3.78 1.91
C LEU A 657 10.88 3.76 2.36
N GLU A 658 10.37 2.58 2.74
CA GLU A 658 9.04 2.36 3.32
C GLU A 658 8.81 3.10 4.65
N TYR A 659 9.87 3.59 5.30
CA TYR A 659 9.80 4.38 6.53
C TYR A 659 9.81 5.89 6.28
N SER A 660 9.91 6.33 5.02
CA SER A 660 9.88 7.76 4.71
C SER A 660 8.49 8.35 4.98
N TYR A 661 8.44 9.45 5.73
CA TYR A 661 7.21 10.22 5.92
C TYR A 661 6.81 10.98 4.64
N ASP A 662 7.81 11.38 3.84
CA ASP A 662 7.68 12.06 2.55
C ASP A 662 8.57 11.36 1.52
N VAL A 663 8.01 10.34 0.87
CA VAL A 663 8.73 9.50 -0.09
C VAL A 663 9.17 10.28 -1.34
N ASP A 664 8.34 11.20 -1.85
CA ASP A 664 8.68 11.97 -3.05
C ASP A 664 9.92 12.85 -2.78
N ARG A 665 9.98 13.48 -1.61
CA ARG A 665 11.16 14.25 -1.20
C ARG A 665 12.40 13.37 -1.01
N ALA A 666 12.26 12.20 -0.37
CA ALA A 666 13.38 11.28 -0.20
C ALA A 666 13.95 10.81 -1.55
N LEU A 667 13.08 10.44 -2.52
CA LEU A 667 13.52 10.03 -3.85
C LEU A 667 14.17 11.18 -4.63
N LEU A 668 13.68 12.42 -4.48
CA LEU A 668 14.31 13.61 -5.07
C LEU A 668 15.71 13.86 -4.48
N GLU A 669 15.89 13.71 -3.16
CA GLU A 669 17.21 13.83 -2.53
C GLU A 669 18.17 12.72 -2.97
N VAL A 670 17.70 11.47 -3.05
CA VAL A 670 18.49 10.36 -3.61
C VAL A 670 18.90 10.66 -5.05
N ASN A 671 17.98 11.17 -5.89
CA ASN A 671 18.33 11.58 -7.24
C ASN A 671 19.35 12.73 -7.24
N ARG A 672 19.18 13.75 -6.39
CA ARG A 672 20.09 14.91 -6.31
C ARG A 672 21.53 14.50 -6.05
N VAL A 673 21.77 13.66 -5.05
CA VAL A 673 23.12 13.26 -4.64
C VAL A 673 23.81 12.32 -5.62
N LEU A 674 23.05 11.60 -6.46
CA LEU A 674 23.60 10.75 -7.52
C LEU A 674 24.20 11.57 -8.66
N LYS A 675 25.36 11.13 -9.15
CA LYS A 675 25.94 11.58 -10.43
C LYS A 675 25.01 11.25 -11.60
N TYR A 676 25.18 11.94 -12.73
CA TYR A 676 24.69 11.41 -14.00
C TYR A 676 25.38 10.07 -14.29
N GLY A 677 24.60 9.06 -14.67
CA GLY A 677 25.02 7.66 -14.73
C GLY A 677 24.97 6.92 -13.39
N GLY A 678 24.64 7.60 -12.28
CA GLY A 678 24.47 7.00 -10.96
C GLY A 678 23.17 6.20 -10.84
N VAL A 679 23.12 5.28 -9.88
CA VAL A 679 22.03 4.32 -9.73
C VAL A 679 21.51 4.25 -8.29
N LEU A 680 20.19 4.16 -8.13
CA LEU A 680 19.54 3.71 -6.90
C LEU A 680 19.31 2.21 -6.99
N VAL A 681 19.74 1.45 -5.99
CA VAL A 681 19.47 0.02 -5.82
C VAL A 681 18.71 -0.14 -4.52
N ALA A 682 17.46 -0.63 -4.56
CA ALA A 682 16.63 -0.70 -3.35
C ALA A 682 15.83 -2.00 -3.22
N ALA A 683 15.57 -2.39 -1.96
CA ALA A 683 14.57 -3.38 -1.61
C ALA A 683 13.47 -2.73 -0.76
N ILE A 684 12.20 -2.98 -1.11
CA ILE A 684 11.02 -2.41 -0.45
C ILE A 684 9.93 -3.48 -0.34
N ALA A 685 9.28 -3.60 0.81
CA ALA A 685 8.16 -4.52 0.95
C ALA A 685 7.01 -4.19 -0.01
N SER A 686 6.42 -5.21 -0.66
CA SER A 686 5.22 -5.05 -1.51
C SER A 686 3.94 -5.16 -0.67
N ASP A 687 3.88 -4.38 0.40
CA ASP A 687 2.91 -4.48 1.48
C ASP A 687 1.55 -3.84 1.18
N ALA A 688 1.44 -3.02 0.13
CA ALA A 688 0.14 -2.57 -0.36
C ALA A 688 -0.71 -3.71 -0.94
N ARG A 689 -0.11 -4.89 -1.25
CA ARG A 689 -0.83 -6.08 -1.70
C ARG A 689 -1.69 -6.74 -0.63
N ASN A 690 -1.37 -6.53 0.64
CA ASN A 690 -2.17 -7.07 1.73
C ASN A 690 -2.58 -5.98 2.72
N PRO A 691 -3.49 -5.09 2.28
CA PRO A 691 -3.96 -3.96 3.09
C PRO A 691 -4.63 -4.40 4.41
N LYS A 692 -4.95 -5.69 4.54
CA LYS A 692 -5.69 -6.29 5.65
C LYS A 692 -4.80 -6.71 6.84
N ARG A 693 -3.47 -6.56 6.79
CA ARG A 693 -2.52 -7.16 7.77
C ARG A 693 -1.55 -6.21 8.50
N GLY A 694 -1.85 -4.92 8.60
CA GLY A 694 -1.04 -3.94 9.33
C GLY A 694 -1.22 -3.97 10.84
N ARG A 695 -0.34 -4.73 11.47
CA ARG A 695 0.56 -4.09 12.42
C ARG A 695 1.94 -4.12 11.79
N ASP A 696 2.24 -3.07 11.05
CA ASP A 696 3.51 -2.86 10.39
C ASP A 696 3.85 -1.37 10.45
N ASN A 697 5.11 -1.06 10.70
CA ASN A 697 5.64 0.27 11.00
C ASN A 697 6.03 1.07 9.75
N HIS A 698 5.66 0.59 8.55
CA HIS A 698 5.85 1.28 7.29
C HIS A 698 4.88 2.47 7.14
N THR A 699 5.43 3.64 6.83
CA THR A 699 4.68 4.86 6.52
C THR A 699 4.24 4.89 5.06
N TRP A 700 5.05 4.33 4.16
CA TRP A 700 4.75 4.18 2.74
C TRP A 700 4.47 2.72 2.40
N LYS A 701 3.18 2.38 2.27
CA LYS A 701 2.76 1.06 1.76
C LYS A 701 2.68 1.12 0.24
N THR A 702 3.37 0.22 -0.46
CA THR A 702 3.55 0.36 -1.91
C THR A 702 3.38 -0.93 -2.71
N ALA A 703 3.30 -0.77 -4.03
CA ALA A 703 3.28 -1.82 -5.04
C ALA A 703 4.19 -1.45 -6.22
N PRO A 704 4.68 -2.42 -7.03
CA PRO A 704 5.67 -2.17 -8.09
C PRO A 704 5.32 -1.01 -9.04
N HIS A 705 4.07 -0.91 -9.47
CA HIS A 705 3.65 0.13 -10.41
C HIS A 705 3.74 1.55 -9.81
N GLU A 706 3.43 1.72 -8.52
CA GLU A 706 3.52 3.00 -7.82
C GLU A 706 4.98 3.42 -7.69
N VAL A 707 5.84 2.49 -7.29
CA VAL A 707 7.30 2.69 -7.22
C VAL A 707 7.85 3.19 -8.55
N SER A 708 7.48 2.57 -9.68
CA SER A 708 7.90 3.02 -11.01
C SER A 708 7.48 4.47 -11.30
N LEU A 709 6.23 4.84 -11.00
CA LEU A 709 5.70 6.18 -11.25
C LEU A 709 6.42 7.25 -10.41
N ARG A 710 6.70 6.96 -9.14
CA ARG A 710 7.42 7.88 -8.25
C ARG A 710 8.87 8.05 -8.68
N LEU A 711 9.56 6.96 -9.02
CA LEU A 711 10.94 7.02 -9.53
C LEU A 711 11.04 7.85 -10.82
N ALA A 712 10.16 7.62 -11.78
CA ALA A 712 10.14 8.40 -13.02
C ALA A 712 9.99 9.90 -12.75
N ARG A 713 9.16 10.29 -11.78
CA ARG A 713 8.95 11.70 -11.40
C ARG A 713 10.11 12.31 -10.63
N ALA A 714 10.80 11.51 -9.82
CA ALA A 714 12.03 11.93 -9.15
C ALA A 714 13.21 12.08 -10.13
N GLY A 715 13.03 11.79 -11.42
CA GLY A 715 14.04 11.96 -12.46
C GLY A 715 14.87 10.71 -12.71
N PHE A 716 14.41 9.53 -12.27
CA PHE A 716 15.03 8.26 -12.63
C PHE A 716 14.51 7.76 -13.98
N VAL A 717 15.39 7.16 -14.76
CA VAL A 717 15.10 6.49 -16.03
C VAL A 717 15.59 5.04 -15.97
N ASN A 718 15.19 4.25 -16.97
CA ASN A 718 15.51 2.81 -17.05
C ASN A 718 15.15 2.07 -15.76
N VAL A 719 13.99 2.37 -15.17
CA VAL A 719 13.58 1.77 -13.90
C VAL A 719 13.28 0.29 -14.10
N GLU A 720 14.09 -0.55 -13.46
CA GLU A 720 13.91 -2.00 -13.42
C GLU A 720 13.34 -2.39 -12.07
N ILE A 721 12.31 -3.24 -12.09
CA ILE A 721 11.66 -3.71 -10.87
C ILE A 721 11.40 -5.21 -10.97
N ASP A 722 11.95 -5.95 -10.01
CA ASP A 722 11.70 -7.37 -9.81
C ASP A 722 10.92 -7.58 -8.53
N GLU A 723 9.74 -8.20 -8.64
CA GLU A 723 8.97 -8.60 -7.46
C GLU A 723 9.17 -10.08 -7.16
N ILE A 724 9.86 -10.37 -6.07
CA ILE A 724 10.32 -11.72 -5.73
C ILE A 724 9.51 -12.28 -4.55
N ASP A 725 9.09 -13.54 -4.69
CA ASP A 725 8.55 -14.34 -3.59
C ASP A 725 9.69 -14.79 -2.68
N THR A 726 9.90 -14.10 -1.57
CA THR A 726 11.07 -14.32 -0.72
C THR A 726 11.05 -15.70 -0.06
N ARG A 727 9.86 -16.21 0.25
CA ARG A 727 9.67 -17.56 0.77
C ARG A 727 10.08 -18.62 -0.26
N ARG A 728 9.60 -18.51 -1.50
CA ARG A 728 9.94 -19.51 -2.54
C ARG A 728 11.38 -19.38 -3.02
N ARG A 729 11.90 -18.16 -3.14
CA ARG A 729 13.22 -17.88 -3.69
C ARG A 729 14.34 -18.12 -2.69
N PHE A 730 14.16 -17.68 -1.45
CA PHE A 730 15.19 -17.67 -0.41
C PHE A 730 14.85 -18.56 0.79
N GLY A 731 13.69 -19.23 0.81
CA GLY A 731 13.30 -20.13 1.89
C GLY A 731 12.87 -19.41 3.18
N LEU A 732 12.55 -18.11 3.11
CA LEU A 732 12.23 -17.32 4.30
C LEU A 732 10.92 -17.75 4.97
N ALA A 733 10.79 -17.37 6.24
CA ALA A 733 9.51 -17.46 6.94
C ALA A 733 8.44 -16.66 6.18
N PRO A 734 7.16 -17.10 6.22
CA PRO A 734 6.09 -16.31 5.63
C PRO A 734 6.10 -14.89 6.21
N TYR A 735 5.96 -13.90 5.34
CA TYR A 735 5.74 -12.50 5.67
C TYR A 735 4.35 -12.09 5.18
N PRO A 736 3.32 -12.32 6.02
CA PRO A 736 1.94 -12.02 5.74
C PRO A 736 1.61 -10.64 5.14
N PRO A 737 2.24 -9.52 5.56
CA PRO A 737 1.88 -8.17 5.11
C PRO A 737 2.14 -7.89 3.62
N SER A 738 3.12 -8.52 2.99
CA SER A 738 3.36 -8.38 1.55
C SER A 738 2.98 -9.63 0.75
N ASN A 739 2.34 -10.61 1.40
CA ASN A 739 2.09 -11.92 0.82
C ASN A 739 3.41 -12.59 0.34
N ASP A 740 4.43 -12.54 1.19
CA ASP A 740 5.78 -13.06 0.95
C ASP A 740 6.51 -12.36 -0.22
N LYS A 741 6.05 -11.20 -0.70
CA LYS A 741 6.65 -10.46 -1.83
C LYS A 741 7.57 -9.34 -1.38
N MET A 742 8.67 -9.15 -2.10
CA MET A 742 9.60 -8.05 -1.93
C MET A 742 9.90 -7.44 -3.30
N ILE A 743 9.92 -6.12 -3.36
CA ILE A 743 10.27 -5.35 -4.55
C ILE A 743 11.76 -5.10 -4.49
N TYR A 744 12.50 -5.52 -5.52
CA TYR A 744 13.88 -5.15 -5.76
C TYR A 744 13.91 -4.25 -6.98
N LEU A 745 14.66 -3.16 -6.92
CA LEU A 745 14.66 -2.19 -8.00
C LEU A 745 16.04 -1.62 -8.30
N ARG A 746 16.19 -1.17 -9.54
CA ARG A 746 17.25 -0.27 -9.99
C ARG A 746 16.64 0.92 -10.74
N GLY A 747 17.11 2.12 -10.43
CA GLY A 747 16.72 3.33 -11.15
C GLY A 747 17.94 4.21 -11.40
N TRP A 748 18.14 4.66 -12.63
CA TRP A 748 19.33 5.43 -13.01
C TRP A 748 19.02 6.91 -13.16
N LYS A 749 19.96 7.78 -12.77
CA LYS A 749 19.90 9.20 -13.11
C LYS A 749 20.65 9.42 -14.42
N ARG A 750 19.96 9.63 -15.54
CA ARG A 750 20.58 9.93 -16.84
C ARG A 750 19.83 11.03 -17.58
N ALA A 751 20.50 11.66 -18.54
CA ALA A 751 19.87 12.61 -19.45
C ALA A 751 19.15 11.84 -20.56
N GLY A 752 17.81 11.83 -20.55
CA GLY A 752 17.01 11.11 -21.55
C GLY A 752 17.11 9.58 -21.45
N ALA A 753 16.60 8.89 -22.46
CA ALA A 753 16.74 7.43 -22.59
C ALA A 753 18.16 7.11 -23.09
N ALA A 754 19.11 7.05 -22.16
CA ALA A 754 20.47 6.65 -22.50
C ALA A 754 20.47 5.23 -23.10
N SER A 755 21.23 5.07 -24.18
CA SER A 755 21.26 3.83 -24.95
C SER A 755 22.05 2.74 -24.23
N GLU A 756 21.70 1.49 -24.52
CA GLU A 756 22.47 0.31 -24.09
C GLU A 756 23.94 0.38 -24.56
N VAL A 757 24.20 1.05 -25.69
CA VAL A 757 25.55 1.31 -26.19
C VAL A 757 26.31 2.26 -25.27
N GLU A 758 25.68 3.32 -24.76
CA GLU A 758 26.34 4.22 -23.81
C GLU A 758 26.69 3.47 -22.51
N ARG A 759 25.81 2.59 -22.01
CA ARG A 759 26.12 1.73 -20.85
C ARG A 759 27.29 0.79 -21.13
N LEU A 760 27.29 0.13 -22.29
CA LEU A 760 28.41 -0.71 -22.73
C LEU A 760 29.75 0.06 -22.68
N LEU A 761 29.76 1.29 -23.20
CA LEU A 761 30.96 2.12 -23.23
C LEU A 761 31.39 2.60 -21.85
N GLU A 762 30.45 2.96 -20.96
CA GLU A 762 30.75 3.30 -19.56
C GLU A 762 31.47 2.16 -18.83
N ILE A 763 30.96 0.92 -18.98
CA ILE A 763 31.57 -0.26 -18.36
C ILE A 763 32.96 -0.50 -18.94
N MET A 764 33.12 -0.39 -20.26
CA MET A 764 34.40 -0.62 -20.94
C MET A 764 35.45 0.39 -20.48
N ASP A 765 35.05 1.66 -20.42
CA ASP A 765 35.90 2.76 -19.97
C ASP A 765 36.32 2.57 -18.50
N TRP A 766 35.39 2.15 -17.64
CA TRP A 766 35.72 1.85 -16.25
C TRP A 766 36.73 0.69 -16.14
N VAL A 767 36.52 -0.42 -16.85
CA VAL A 767 37.46 -1.56 -16.84
C VAL A 767 38.85 -1.11 -17.30
N TYR A 768 38.90 -0.30 -18.35
CA TYR A 768 40.14 0.21 -18.93
C TYR A 768 40.95 1.09 -17.96
N HIS A 769 40.27 1.90 -17.15
CA HIS A 769 40.91 2.80 -16.18
C HIS A 769 41.13 2.16 -14.81
N HIS A 770 40.29 1.19 -14.42
CA HIS A 770 40.40 0.49 -13.13
C HIS A 770 41.49 -0.56 -13.13
N LEU A 771 41.76 -1.19 -14.27
CA LEU A 771 42.83 -2.17 -14.41
C LEU A 771 44.09 -1.51 -14.98
N HIS A 772 45.24 -1.91 -14.44
CA HIS A 772 46.54 -1.46 -14.90
C HIS A 772 47.31 -2.60 -15.57
N PRO A 773 47.97 -2.38 -16.73
CA PRO A 773 48.65 -3.44 -17.46
C PRO A 773 50.03 -3.82 -16.91
N GLU A 774 50.56 -3.07 -15.94
CA GLU A 774 51.94 -3.24 -15.43
C GLU A 774 52.23 -4.62 -14.82
N GLN A 775 51.21 -5.28 -14.26
CA GLN A 775 51.36 -6.59 -13.64
C GLN A 775 50.30 -7.56 -14.19
N ASN A 776 50.65 -8.85 -14.19
CA ASN A 776 49.69 -9.89 -14.54
C ASN A 776 48.69 -10.08 -13.39
N GLN A 777 47.46 -10.47 -13.71
CA GLN A 777 46.50 -10.84 -12.68
C GLN A 777 46.97 -12.07 -11.88
N SER A 778 46.77 -12.04 -10.56
CA SER A 778 47.09 -13.16 -9.66
C SER A 778 46.06 -14.28 -9.69
N SER A 779 44.89 -14.02 -10.29
CA SER A 779 43.76 -14.92 -10.39
C SER A 779 43.01 -14.72 -11.70
N ASN A 780 42.31 -15.77 -12.15
CA ASN A 780 41.41 -15.69 -13.30
C ASN A 780 39.95 -15.37 -12.91
N ARG A 781 39.68 -15.15 -11.62
CA ARG A 781 38.35 -14.80 -11.11
C ARG A 781 38.13 -13.29 -11.21
N PRO A 782 37.08 -12.81 -11.91
CA PRO A 782 36.87 -11.38 -12.15
C PRO A 782 36.93 -10.50 -10.91
N LEU A 783 36.26 -10.86 -9.81
CA LEU A 783 36.26 -10.07 -8.57
C LEU A 783 37.66 -9.94 -7.96
N GLU A 784 38.48 -10.99 -8.02
CA GLU A 784 39.86 -10.96 -7.51
C GLU A 784 40.77 -10.11 -8.42
N ILE A 785 40.52 -10.10 -9.73
CA ILE A 785 41.22 -9.22 -10.69
C ILE A 785 40.90 -7.75 -10.40
N ILE A 786 39.62 -7.43 -10.24
CA ILE A 786 39.17 -6.06 -9.93
C ILE A 786 39.75 -5.59 -8.59
N ALA A 787 39.74 -6.44 -7.57
CA ALA A 787 40.33 -6.13 -6.26
C ALA A 787 41.84 -5.90 -6.34
N GLY A 788 42.53 -6.67 -7.18
CA GLY A 788 43.97 -6.52 -7.41
C GLY A 788 44.32 -5.26 -8.21
N GLY A 789 43.46 -4.82 -9.14
CA GLY A 789 43.68 -3.64 -9.98
C GLY A 789 44.69 -3.85 -11.11
N PHE A 790 45.14 -5.09 -11.36
CA PHE A 790 46.13 -5.40 -12.40
C PHE A 790 45.66 -6.54 -13.30
N ALA A 791 45.88 -6.41 -14.60
CA ALA A 791 45.50 -7.41 -15.59
C ALA A 791 46.31 -7.31 -16.89
N TRP A 792 46.50 -8.43 -17.57
CA TRP A 792 46.84 -8.45 -19.00
C TRP A 792 45.58 -8.61 -19.86
N CYS A 793 45.69 -8.58 -21.20
CA CYS A 793 44.56 -8.59 -22.15
C CYS A 793 43.42 -9.59 -21.79
N ALA A 794 43.76 -10.82 -21.42
CA ALA A 794 42.78 -11.83 -21.01
C ALA A 794 42.01 -11.45 -19.73
N GLY A 795 42.62 -10.71 -18.81
CA GLY A 795 41.99 -10.17 -17.61
C GLY A 795 40.99 -9.04 -17.91
N TYR A 796 41.34 -8.08 -18.78
CA TYR A 796 40.42 -7.02 -19.21
C TYR A 796 39.15 -7.61 -19.83
N THR A 797 39.30 -8.56 -20.75
CA THR A 797 38.16 -9.22 -21.40
C THR A 797 37.34 -10.06 -20.44
N LYS A 798 37.97 -10.78 -19.49
CA LYS A 798 37.25 -11.52 -18.44
C LYS A 798 36.43 -10.62 -17.52
N VAL A 799 37.03 -9.51 -17.06
CA VAL A 799 36.35 -8.55 -16.17
C VAL A 799 35.21 -7.87 -16.91
N PHE A 800 35.48 -7.34 -18.11
CA PHE A 800 34.47 -6.66 -18.91
C PHE A 800 33.29 -7.57 -19.25
N GLN A 801 33.56 -8.79 -19.72
CA GLN A 801 32.52 -9.79 -19.99
C GLN A 801 31.70 -10.10 -18.73
N TYR A 802 32.35 -10.27 -17.58
CA TYR A 802 31.67 -10.56 -16.31
C TYR A 802 30.76 -9.41 -15.85
N LEU A 803 31.18 -8.15 -16.00
CA LEU A 803 30.36 -6.99 -15.67
C LEU A 803 29.12 -6.93 -16.57
N LEU A 804 29.29 -7.15 -17.87
CA LEU A 804 28.19 -7.20 -18.85
C LEU A 804 27.20 -8.33 -18.56
N GLU A 805 27.69 -9.54 -18.29
CA GLU A 805 26.83 -10.68 -17.97
C GLU A 805 26.03 -10.47 -16.67
N ARG A 806 26.59 -9.75 -15.69
CA ARG A 806 25.89 -9.37 -14.45
C ARG A 806 24.77 -8.35 -14.69
N GLU A 807 24.84 -7.60 -15.79
CA GLU A 807 23.77 -6.71 -16.28
C GLU A 807 22.92 -7.38 -17.38
N ASN A 808 22.98 -8.72 -17.49
CA ASN A 808 22.20 -9.54 -18.43
C ASN A 808 22.51 -9.33 -19.92
N TYR A 809 23.61 -8.68 -20.28
CA TYR A 809 24.06 -8.63 -21.67
C TYR A 809 24.49 -10.01 -22.16
N ARG A 810 24.12 -10.35 -23.40
CA ARG A 810 24.68 -11.52 -24.09
C ARG A 810 26.00 -11.16 -24.71
N THR A 811 27.02 -11.97 -24.45
CA THR A 811 28.38 -11.71 -24.90
C THR A 811 28.95 -12.91 -25.67
N ARG A 812 29.95 -12.66 -26.52
CA ARG A 812 30.79 -13.67 -27.16
C ARG A 812 32.23 -13.22 -27.11
N ARG A 813 33.16 -14.14 -26.84
CA ARG A 813 34.58 -13.85 -26.92
C ARG A 813 35.11 -14.14 -28.32
N VAL A 814 35.84 -13.19 -28.88
CA VAL A 814 36.59 -13.34 -30.13
C VAL A 814 38.07 -13.31 -29.78
N THR A 815 38.81 -14.35 -30.14
CA THR A 815 40.24 -14.46 -29.84
C THR A 815 41.04 -14.61 -31.13
N PHE A 816 41.96 -13.68 -31.36
CA PHE A 816 42.99 -13.80 -32.38
C PHE A 816 44.10 -14.71 -31.89
N LEU A 817 44.49 -15.66 -32.73
CA LEU A 817 45.65 -16.51 -32.53
C LEU A 817 46.79 -16.01 -33.42
N MET A 818 47.84 -15.45 -32.81
CA MET A 818 48.91 -14.75 -33.50
C MET A 818 50.17 -15.63 -33.53
N LYS A 819 50.63 -15.98 -34.74
CA LYS A 819 51.80 -16.84 -34.97
C LYS A 819 52.58 -16.40 -36.22
N PRO A 820 53.89 -16.06 -36.13
CA PRO A 820 54.66 -15.85 -34.90
C PRO A 820 54.32 -14.49 -34.25
N HIS A 821 54.35 -14.43 -32.92
CA HIS A 821 54.20 -13.23 -32.11
C HIS A 821 55.54 -12.88 -31.45
N PRO A 822 56.01 -11.62 -31.45
CA PRO A 822 57.36 -11.27 -30.94
C PRO A 822 57.59 -11.62 -29.45
N ARG A 823 56.50 -11.79 -28.70
CA ARG A 823 56.49 -12.21 -27.29
C ARG A 823 55.79 -13.55 -27.06
N GLY A 824 55.43 -14.24 -28.15
CA GLY A 824 54.72 -15.49 -28.10
C GLY A 824 55.56 -16.63 -27.52
N ARG A 825 54.89 -17.61 -26.94
CA ARG A 825 55.51 -18.73 -26.23
C ARG A 825 55.57 -19.98 -27.11
N GLY A 826 56.50 -20.87 -26.80
CA GLY A 826 56.66 -22.16 -27.49
C GLY A 826 57.31 -22.08 -28.87
N ALA A 827 57.41 -23.22 -29.56
CA ALA A 827 58.17 -23.36 -30.81
C ALA A 827 57.65 -22.50 -31.97
N GLU A 828 56.34 -22.20 -31.99
CA GLU A 828 55.71 -21.35 -33.02
C GLU A 828 55.59 -19.88 -32.59
N GLN A 829 56.16 -19.50 -31.45
CA GLN A 829 56.02 -18.17 -30.85
C GLN A 829 54.55 -17.71 -30.83
N THR A 830 53.67 -18.51 -30.22
CA THR A 830 52.22 -18.26 -30.24
C THR A 830 51.80 -17.31 -29.13
N ASP A 831 50.92 -16.36 -29.45
CA ASP A 831 50.20 -15.56 -28.45
C ASP A 831 48.76 -15.26 -28.88
N THR A 832 47.98 -14.65 -27.99
CA THR A 832 46.55 -14.36 -28.21
C THR A 832 46.14 -12.95 -27.83
N HIS A 833 45.21 -12.37 -28.59
CA HIS A 833 44.51 -11.12 -28.26
C HIS A 833 43.01 -11.37 -28.28
N SER A 834 42.30 -10.99 -27.22
CA SER A 834 40.86 -11.25 -27.10
C SER A 834 40.06 -9.95 -27.12
N MET A 835 38.86 -10.05 -27.67
CA MET A 835 37.84 -9.01 -27.76
C MET A 835 36.49 -9.60 -27.33
N ILE A 836 35.51 -8.73 -27.09
CA ILE A 836 34.15 -9.13 -26.71
C ILE A 836 33.15 -8.57 -27.73
N GLU A 837 32.29 -9.42 -28.28
CA GLU A 837 31.07 -8.98 -28.94
C GLU A 837 29.92 -8.96 -27.93
N VAL A 838 29.09 -7.93 -28.00
CA VAL A 838 27.92 -7.76 -27.12
C VAL A 838 26.66 -7.62 -27.98
N GLU A 839 25.60 -8.33 -27.63
CA GLU A 839 24.32 -8.22 -28.33
C GLU A 839 23.49 -7.07 -27.76
N ILE A 840 23.18 -6.08 -28.61
CA ILE A 840 22.32 -4.94 -28.28
C ILE A 840 21.30 -4.81 -29.42
N ASP A 841 20.01 -4.72 -29.09
CA ASP A 841 18.90 -4.61 -30.06
C ASP A 841 18.96 -5.64 -31.21
N GLY A 842 19.39 -6.87 -30.89
CA GLY A 842 19.51 -7.97 -31.84
C GLY A 842 20.69 -7.87 -32.82
N ARG A 843 21.64 -6.95 -32.59
CA ARG A 843 22.89 -6.80 -33.36
C ARG A 843 24.10 -7.05 -32.47
N TRP A 844 25.18 -7.56 -33.07
CA TRP A 844 26.45 -7.79 -32.36
C TRP A 844 27.36 -6.57 -32.50
N HIS A 845 27.88 -6.11 -31.37
CA HIS A 845 28.74 -4.95 -31.23
C HIS A 845 30.12 -5.40 -30.79
N LEU A 846 31.13 -5.30 -31.65
CA LEU A 846 32.50 -5.66 -31.29
C LEU A 846 33.17 -4.56 -30.45
N THR A 847 33.85 -5.00 -29.38
CA THR A 847 34.58 -4.16 -28.43
C THR A 847 35.91 -4.77 -28.04
N ASP A 848 36.90 -3.93 -27.75
CA ASP A 848 38.16 -4.33 -27.13
C ASP A 848 38.37 -3.55 -25.82
N PRO A 849 38.08 -4.16 -24.66
CA PRO A 849 38.25 -3.50 -23.36
C PRO A 849 39.72 -3.31 -22.98
N THR A 850 40.67 -3.99 -23.64
CA THR A 850 42.12 -3.81 -23.40
C THR A 850 42.61 -2.47 -23.91
N CYS A 851 42.02 -1.99 -25.02
CA CYS A 851 42.40 -0.74 -25.68
C CYS A 851 41.25 0.30 -25.64
N ASN A 852 40.17 0.01 -24.90
CA ASN A 852 38.94 0.79 -24.80
C ASN A 852 38.26 1.06 -26.15
N VAL A 853 38.34 0.14 -27.12
CA VAL A 853 37.89 0.35 -28.52
C VAL A 853 36.48 -0.18 -28.76
N TYR A 854 35.66 0.59 -29.47
CA TYR A 854 34.35 0.17 -29.96
C TYR A 854 34.26 0.34 -31.48
N PHE A 855 33.78 -0.69 -32.18
CA PHE A 855 33.73 -0.73 -33.65
C PHE A 855 32.46 -0.12 -34.25
N ASN A 856 31.92 0.95 -33.65
CA ASN A 856 30.79 1.73 -34.16
C ASN A 856 29.57 0.89 -34.58
N GLY A 857 29.25 -0.14 -33.79
CA GLY A 857 28.07 -0.99 -34.00
C GLY A 857 28.23 -2.13 -34.98
N ARG A 858 29.48 -2.46 -35.36
CA ARG A 858 29.78 -3.56 -36.28
C ARG A 858 30.08 -4.86 -35.53
N ALA A 859 29.59 -5.97 -36.08
CA ALA A 859 29.96 -7.32 -35.63
C ALA A 859 31.35 -7.73 -36.17
N PHE A 860 31.99 -8.70 -35.53
CA PHE A 860 33.26 -9.27 -35.98
C PHE A 860 33.15 -9.86 -37.39
N THR A 861 32.03 -10.52 -37.71
CA THR A 861 31.78 -11.10 -39.04
C THR A 861 31.75 -10.05 -40.15
N GLU A 862 31.28 -8.84 -39.85
CA GLU A 862 31.27 -7.73 -40.81
C GLU A 862 32.69 -7.23 -41.08
N LEU A 863 33.50 -7.10 -40.03
CA LEU A 863 34.91 -6.72 -40.16
C LEU A 863 35.76 -7.79 -40.84
N VAL A 864 35.39 -9.08 -40.72
CA VAL A 864 36.04 -10.17 -41.47
C VAL A 864 35.70 -10.09 -42.95
N ALA A 865 34.46 -9.73 -43.28
CA ALA A 865 34.00 -9.59 -44.66
C ALA A 865 34.63 -8.36 -45.34
N ASP A 866 34.79 -7.26 -44.58
CA ASP A 866 35.43 -6.03 -45.04
C ASP A 866 36.31 -5.40 -43.94
N PRO A 867 37.61 -5.73 -43.91
CA PRO A 867 38.55 -5.22 -42.91
C PRO A 867 38.82 -3.72 -42.97
N GLU A 868 38.48 -3.05 -44.08
CA GLU A 868 38.65 -1.59 -44.21
C GLU A 868 37.70 -0.82 -43.29
N LEU A 869 36.59 -1.44 -42.86
CA LEU A 869 35.63 -0.86 -41.93
C LEU A 869 36.20 -0.57 -40.54
N ALA A 870 37.34 -1.18 -40.17
CA ALA A 870 38.04 -0.94 -38.92
C ALA A 870 38.96 0.31 -38.98
N LEU A 871 39.32 0.78 -40.19
CA LEU A 871 40.27 1.88 -40.40
C LEU A 871 39.92 3.17 -39.64
N PRO A 872 38.69 3.70 -39.71
CA PRO A 872 38.38 4.97 -39.05
C PRO A 872 38.53 4.89 -37.52
N VAL A 873 38.36 3.70 -36.95
CA VAL A 873 38.48 3.45 -35.52
C VAL A 873 39.95 3.49 -35.08
N PHE A 874 40.86 2.96 -35.91
CA PHE A 874 42.29 2.96 -35.63
C PHE A 874 42.97 4.30 -35.91
N GLU A 875 42.50 5.08 -36.89
CA GLU A 875 43.03 6.42 -37.20
C GLU A 875 42.71 7.46 -36.11
N GLN A 876 41.69 7.22 -35.27
CA GLN A 876 41.21 8.17 -34.27
C GLN A 876 41.87 8.04 -32.88
N ARG A 877 42.82 7.12 -32.68
CA ARG A 877 43.37 6.84 -31.35
C ARG A 877 44.88 6.71 -31.32
N GLU A 878 45.49 7.47 -30.42
CA GLU A 878 46.88 7.32 -30.01
C GLU A 878 47.03 6.19 -28.97
N PRO A 879 48.09 5.38 -29.00
CA PRO A 879 48.35 4.38 -27.97
C PRO A 879 48.53 5.02 -26.59
N ASP A 880 47.85 4.51 -25.56
CA ASP A 880 47.99 4.95 -24.17
C ASP A 880 49.41 4.65 -23.64
N GLU A 881 50.00 5.62 -22.96
CA GLU A 881 51.37 5.57 -22.45
C GLU A 881 51.61 4.38 -21.52
N ARG A 882 50.59 3.96 -20.75
CA ARG A 882 50.63 2.74 -19.89
C ARG A 882 50.99 1.48 -20.68
N PHE A 883 50.68 1.46 -21.97
CA PHE A 883 50.94 0.35 -22.88
C PHE A 883 52.25 0.51 -23.66
N ARG A 884 52.73 1.74 -23.91
CA ARG A 884 53.95 2.02 -24.70
C ARG A 884 55.23 1.57 -23.99
N GLU A 885 55.39 1.86 -22.70
CA GLU A 885 56.65 1.62 -21.96
C GLU A 885 57.04 0.14 -21.86
N ARG A 886 56.07 -0.75 -22.06
CA ARG A 886 56.21 -2.18 -21.86
C ARG A 886 56.00 -2.97 -23.14
N GLY A 887 55.95 -2.36 -24.32
CA GLY A 887 55.82 -3.06 -25.60
C GLY A 887 54.45 -3.74 -25.81
N TYR A 888 53.38 -3.15 -25.26
CA TYR A 888 52.01 -3.69 -25.38
C TYR A 888 51.29 -3.25 -26.64
N GLU A 889 51.89 -2.42 -27.49
CA GLU A 889 51.42 -2.17 -28.87
C GLU A 889 51.31 -3.46 -29.69
N LEU A 890 52.01 -4.51 -29.28
CA LEU A 890 51.92 -5.86 -29.85
C LEU A 890 50.63 -6.61 -29.44
N TYR A 891 49.95 -6.14 -28.40
CA TYR A 891 48.73 -6.70 -27.80
C TYR A 891 47.55 -5.73 -27.91
N CYS A 892 47.41 -5.08 -29.07
CA CYS A 892 46.28 -4.21 -29.37
C CYS A 892 45.51 -4.73 -30.58
N THR A 893 44.23 -4.37 -30.65
CA THR A 893 43.37 -4.83 -31.75
C THR A 893 43.89 -4.38 -33.13
N LYS A 894 44.46 -3.17 -33.26
CA LYS A 894 45.06 -2.71 -34.53
C LYS A 894 46.15 -3.67 -35.03
N TRP A 895 47.12 -3.98 -34.17
CA TRP A 895 48.24 -4.87 -34.50
C TRP A 895 47.79 -6.29 -34.84
N ALA A 896 46.82 -6.82 -34.09
CA ALA A 896 46.22 -8.13 -34.35
C ALA A 896 45.51 -8.14 -35.71
N PHE A 897 44.74 -7.10 -36.04
CA PHE A 897 44.06 -6.97 -37.32
C PHE A 897 45.04 -6.87 -38.49
N GLU A 898 46.08 -6.04 -38.40
CA GLU A 898 47.11 -5.89 -39.45
C GLU A 898 47.72 -7.24 -39.83
N ARG A 899 48.07 -8.06 -38.84
CA ARG A 899 48.71 -9.36 -39.09
C ARG A 899 47.74 -10.45 -39.53
N CYS A 900 46.54 -10.48 -38.98
CA CYS A 900 45.55 -11.48 -39.36
C CYS A 900 45.00 -11.21 -40.77
N PHE A 901 44.68 -9.94 -41.09
CA PHE A 901 44.06 -9.54 -42.36
C PHE A 901 45.05 -9.07 -43.44
N LYS A 902 46.35 -8.92 -43.10
CA LYS A 902 47.42 -8.45 -44.02
C LYS A 902 47.10 -7.11 -44.69
N VAL A 903 46.33 -6.27 -44.01
CA VAL A 903 46.05 -4.91 -44.46
C VAL A 903 47.11 -4.02 -43.83
N ASP A 904 47.99 -3.45 -44.67
CA ASP A 904 49.03 -2.52 -44.22
C ASP A 904 48.37 -1.15 -44.00
N TYR A 905 48.22 -0.76 -42.74
CA TYR A 905 47.55 0.49 -42.35
C TYR A 905 48.51 1.68 -42.24
N GLU A 906 49.83 1.47 -42.36
CA GLU A 906 50.83 2.56 -42.28
C GLU A 906 51.15 3.18 -43.65
N THR A 907 50.84 2.50 -44.77
CA THR A 907 51.16 2.97 -46.11
C THR A 907 49.91 3.40 -46.92
N ARG A 908 49.51 4.67 -46.84
CA ARG A 908 48.67 5.26 -47.90
C ARG A 908 49.52 5.59 -49.12
N SER A 909 49.46 4.78 -50.16
CA SER A 909 49.56 5.30 -51.53
C SER A 909 48.64 4.53 -52.46
N ALA A 910 47.99 5.27 -53.36
CA ALA A 910 46.97 4.80 -54.27
C ALA A 910 47.40 3.56 -55.09
N ALA A 911 46.38 2.75 -55.40
CA ALA A 911 46.37 1.64 -56.37
C ALA A 911 46.94 0.28 -55.91
N GLY A 912 46.02 -0.57 -55.44
CA GLY A 912 45.80 -1.88 -56.07
C GLY A 912 46.47 -3.10 -55.43
N ARG A 913 45.64 -4.03 -54.94
CA ARG A 913 45.30 -5.28 -55.67
C ARG A 913 44.50 -6.22 -54.78
N ALA A 914 43.38 -6.69 -55.32
CA ALA A 914 42.69 -7.87 -54.85
C ALA A 914 43.64 -9.08 -54.84
N ARG A 915 43.71 -9.81 -53.72
CA ARG A 915 44.10 -11.21 -53.68
C ARG A 915 43.27 -11.95 -52.64
N GLN A 916 42.45 -12.88 -53.16
CA GLN A 916 41.92 -14.01 -52.41
C GLN A 916 43.05 -14.73 -51.68
N ALA A 917 42.91 -14.88 -50.37
CA ALA A 917 43.59 -15.88 -49.59
C ALA A 917 42.55 -16.57 -48.71
N PHE A 918 42.46 -17.90 -48.84
CA PHE A 918 41.65 -18.75 -47.99
C PHE A 918 42.00 -18.53 -46.52
N TRP A 919 41.01 -18.14 -45.74
CA TRP A 919 41.09 -18.00 -44.30
C TRP A 919 41.04 -19.38 -43.63
N LYS A 920 42.10 -19.74 -42.88
CA LYS A 920 41.95 -20.55 -41.67
C LYS A 920 42.12 -19.64 -40.46
N ILE A 921 41.17 -18.72 -40.25
CA ILE A 921 40.97 -18.16 -38.91
C ILE A 921 40.37 -19.28 -38.08
N LYS A 922 41.11 -19.81 -37.11
CA LYS A 922 40.50 -20.62 -36.05
C LYS A 922 40.00 -19.65 -34.98
N ALA A 923 38.97 -18.85 -35.33
CA ALA A 923 38.22 -18.07 -34.35
C ALA A 923 37.33 -19.08 -33.62
N GLY A 924 37.82 -19.59 -32.50
CA GLY A 924 37.01 -20.43 -31.64
C GLY A 924 36.01 -19.52 -30.91
N TYR A 925 34.71 -19.70 -31.16
CA TYR A 925 33.70 -19.22 -30.23
C TYR A 925 33.71 -20.18 -29.04
N GLU A 926 34.30 -19.77 -27.92
CA GLU A 926 34.18 -20.53 -26.67
C GLU A 926 32.82 -20.22 -26.03
N ASN A 927 31.83 -21.08 -26.29
CA ASN A 927 30.67 -21.19 -25.41
C ASN A 927 31.03 -22.17 -24.30
N HIS A 928 31.11 -21.72 -23.05
CA HIS A 928 31.07 -22.66 -21.92
C HIS A 928 29.65 -23.24 -21.85
N PRO A 929 29.55 -24.57 -21.84
CA PRO A 929 29.30 -25.23 -20.55
C PRO A 929 30.32 -26.33 -20.29
N ALA A 930 30.50 -26.66 -19.02
CA ALA A 930 31.18 -27.87 -18.62
C ALA A 930 30.47 -29.09 -19.23
N SER A 931 31.10 -29.75 -20.21
CA SER A 931 31.14 -31.22 -20.43
C SER A 931 31.52 -31.58 -21.86
N ALA A 932 32.38 -32.61 -21.97
CA ALA A 932 32.70 -33.44 -23.13
C ALA A 932 33.64 -32.89 -24.24
N GLN A 933 34.83 -33.50 -24.24
CA GLN A 933 35.88 -33.67 -25.27
C GLN A 933 36.75 -32.48 -25.65
#